data_AF-A0A2V5VCL7-F1
#
_entry.id   AF-A0A2V5VCL7-F1
#
_cell.length_a   1.000
_cell.length_b   1.000
_cell.length_c   1.000
_cell.angle_alpha   90.00
_cell.angle_beta   90.00
_cell.angle_gamma   90.00
#
_symmetry.space_group_name_H-M   'P 1'
#
loop_
_entity.id
_entity.type
_entity.pdbx_description
1 polymer ?
#
loop_
_entity_poly.entity_id
_entity_poly.type
_entity_poly.pdbx_seq_one_letter_code
_entity_poly.pdbx_strand_id
1 'polypeptide(L)'
;MKIQDSEILRRSSVFRFLSDEHFGAIEPLLQEEHYDFGDVIVKQDDPADSFYVLTRGRARALKVKPDAAEIPLGVLKPGDSFGEAALSEGGTRNATVRCSTTVDVLRIDREDFLQLVRRVPELKQYVETTGRNRALQSFLYQFSNFGRLPMPVLRGMIDRLKPITVEKGNLIIREGDDAGPLYVLQKGRARAFAGIDGQKRNLAFYREGDFFGELSILNGSPRAASVEAFSDCQLLSLEPKSVQDLRRRFPEFDKLLSERLALYQAKTEARIPLDFTTELLPAETQVHDKVELDGQQPSAEPEEKEEPFADEQGLFRKRGKRIRKIDHIMQIDEMDCGAASLGMICRYFGRKVSLARIRQLCHTATDGTSLKALSRAATELGLAARALKISLRNLPLMPLPAIVHWEGNHWIVLHDVGEQFVRVADPALGLRKLPRREFEAKWTGYAALFDYTPAFERAPESKPTLAWVLPFLARFKVILLQVAGLAVAVSFLQLLFPVFTQMVVDKVIVENDIGLLKIIILGMFAALVFVQLSTLAQEYLLAFAAVRLDTAVLDFLSRKLLSLPMSYFTSRRTGDIQRRLDGARQVREFAVQQGVGALLAAVFLVGAVILMAMYSPLLMLAFLATTPLYVGLMIFSVKVLRPLYQGVEESQGKYSSHQIDAIKGIEAVKAASAESAFRDTMLNEFLSVSQKLFKASFIVMSWDSVLQSIGLLSTAIFLWVGATQVIHGQLSVGGFVAFSSLTAMAYAGILRALGVWDTLQHASVLLNRLNDIFEQEPEQGHDRSRLGPVHSLEGRIELRAVAAAVGKRRLLN
;
A
#
# COMPACT_ATOMS: atom_id res chain seq x y z
N MET A 1 37.75 -19.21 -17.76
CA MET A 1 36.31 -19.54 -17.83
C MET A 1 36.02 -20.78 -16.99
N LYS A 2 35.01 -20.74 -16.12
CA LYS A 2 34.56 -21.94 -15.37
C LYS A 2 33.81 -22.90 -16.31
N ILE A 3 33.80 -24.20 -16.01
CA ILE A 3 33.10 -25.23 -16.81
C ILE A 3 31.62 -24.89 -17.01
N GLN A 4 30.96 -24.33 -16.00
CA GLN A 4 29.56 -23.88 -16.07
C GLN A 4 29.33 -22.72 -17.04
N ASP A 5 30.27 -21.78 -17.15
CA ASP A 5 30.16 -20.64 -18.06
C ASP A 5 30.33 -21.07 -19.52
N SER A 6 31.18 -22.08 -19.77
CA SER A 6 31.33 -22.73 -21.08
C SER A 6 30.01 -23.38 -21.55
N GLU A 7 29.34 -24.10 -20.65
CA GLU A 7 28.08 -24.80 -20.97
C GLU A 7 26.92 -23.81 -21.23
N ILE A 8 26.88 -22.70 -20.48
CA ILE A 8 25.91 -21.63 -20.69
C ILE A 8 26.19 -20.87 -21.99
N LEU A 9 27.46 -20.60 -22.31
CA LEU A 9 27.84 -19.93 -23.55
C LEU A 9 27.49 -20.80 -24.78
N ARG A 10 27.71 -22.12 -24.71
CA ARG A 10 27.27 -23.09 -25.75
C ARG A 10 25.76 -23.16 -25.91
N ARG A 11 25.00 -22.87 -24.84
CA ARG A 11 23.53 -22.81 -24.87
C ARG A 11 22.98 -21.41 -25.19
N SER A 12 23.86 -20.41 -25.29
CA SER A 12 23.45 -19.03 -25.54
C SER A 12 22.75 -18.88 -26.89
N SER A 13 21.85 -17.90 -26.99
CA SER A 13 21.06 -17.66 -28.20
C SER A 13 21.92 -17.45 -29.45
N VAL A 14 23.14 -16.95 -29.28
CA VAL A 14 24.07 -16.54 -30.36
C VAL A 14 25.02 -17.66 -30.77
N PHE A 15 25.57 -18.40 -29.81
CA PHE A 15 26.67 -19.33 -30.07
C PHE A 15 26.23 -20.80 -30.17
N ARG A 16 24.95 -21.11 -29.91
CA ARG A 16 24.40 -22.49 -29.99
C ARG A 16 24.49 -23.17 -31.35
N PHE A 17 24.81 -22.42 -32.40
CA PHE A 17 24.86 -22.90 -33.79
C PHE A 17 26.29 -23.08 -34.32
N LEU A 18 27.29 -22.79 -33.48
CA LEU A 18 28.69 -22.86 -33.87
C LEU A 18 29.25 -24.27 -33.72
N SER A 19 30.14 -24.66 -34.63
CA SER A 19 30.92 -25.89 -34.52
C SER A 19 31.97 -25.78 -33.41
N ASP A 20 32.43 -26.92 -32.89
CA ASP A 20 33.44 -26.95 -31.81
C ASP A 20 34.75 -26.24 -32.18
N GLU A 21 35.12 -26.29 -33.46
CA GLU A 21 36.28 -25.59 -34.02
C GLU A 21 36.12 -24.07 -33.96
N HIS A 22 34.96 -23.54 -34.39
CA HIS A 22 34.66 -22.11 -34.32
C HIS A 22 34.44 -21.61 -32.89
N PHE A 23 33.98 -22.46 -31.98
CA PHE A 23 33.80 -22.11 -30.56
C PHE A 23 35.14 -21.91 -29.84
N GLY A 24 36.14 -22.74 -30.14
CA GLY A 24 37.50 -22.59 -29.59
C GLY A 24 38.19 -21.28 -29.96
N ALA A 25 37.78 -20.64 -31.06
CA ALA A 25 38.28 -19.33 -31.47
C ALA A 25 37.65 -18.15 -30.70
N ILE A 26 36.51 -18.36 -30.01
CA ILE A 26 35.80 -17.33 -29.23
C ILE A 26 36.34 -17.27 -27.80
N GLU A 27 36.67 -18.42 -27.21
CA GLU A 27 37.09 -18.54 -25.82
C GLU A 27 38.21 -17.56 -25.38
N PRO A 28 39.28 -17.31 -26.17
CA PRO A 28 40.32 -16.36 -25.78
C PRO A 28 39.90 -14.88 -25.86
N LEU A 29 38.76 -14.56 -26.47
CA LEU A 29 38.26 -13.20 -26.67
C LEU A 29 37.22 -12.79 -25.61
N LEU A 30 36.85 -13.70 -24.70
CA LEU A 30 35.84 -13.47 -23.66
C LEU A 30 36.49 -12.91 -22.40
N GLN A 31 35.93 -11.80 -21.91
CA GLN A 31 36.29 -11.18 -20.63
C GLN A 31 35.13 -11.34 -19.64
N GLU A 32 35.40 -11.86 -18.44
CA GLU A 32 34.39 -11.98 -17.38
C GLU A 32 34.24 -10.63 -16.64
N GLU A 33 33.02 -10.11 -16.56
CA GLU A 33 32.69 -8.90 -15.80
C GLU A 33 31.54 -9.16 -14.81
N HIS A 34 31.64 -8.52 -13.65
CA HIS A 34 30.69 -8.64 -12.54
C HIS A 34 30.02 -7.30 -12.26
N TYR A 35 28.70 -7.34 -12.06
CA TYR A 35 27.88 -6.17 -11.79
C TYR A 35 26.90 -6.42 -10.65
N ASP A 36 26.75 -5.44 -9.77
CA ASP A 36 25.85 -5.51 -8.63
C ASP A 36 24.40 -5.12 -9.00
N PHE A 37 23.48 -5.32 -8.06
CA PHE A 37 22.09 -4.91 -8.26
C PHE A 37 21.96 -3.41 -8.51
N GLY A 38 21.26 -3.04 -9.59
CA GLY A 38 21.02 -1.64 -9.95
C GLY A 38 22.08 -1.05 -10.90
N ASP A 39 23.23 -1.71 -11.06
CA ASP A 39 24.28 -1.26 -11.97
C ASP A 39 23.81 -1.23 -13.43
N VAL A 40 24.39 -0.33 -14.21
CA VAL A 40 24.12 -0.19 -15.64
C VAL A 40 25.28 -0.80 -16.43
N ILE A 41 25.00 -1.88 -17.16
CA ILE A 41 26.01 -2.59 -17.97
C ILE A 41 26.28 -1.85 -19.27
N VAL A 42 25.21 -1.41 -19.95
CA VAL A 42 25.30 -0.50 -21.11
C VAL A 42 24.23 0.56 -20.98
N LYS A 43 24.52 1.79 -21.37
CA LYS A 43 23.58 2.91 -21.33
C LYS A 43 23.19 3.32 -22.74
N GLN A 44 21.94 3.69 -22.94
CA GLN A 44 21.47 4.24 -24.21
C GLN A 44 22.31 5.45 -24.62
N ASP A 45 22.50 5.60 -25.94
CA ASP A 45 23.24 6.68 -26.61
C ASP A 45 24.77 6.67 -26.40
N ASP A 46 25.29 5.79 -25.53
CA ASP A 46 26.73 5.54 -25.42
C ASP A 46 27.26 4.87 -26.70
N PRO A 47 28.56 5.02 -27.02
CA PRO A 47 29.16 4.30 -28.15
C PRO A 47 29.03 2.78 -27.98
N ALA A 48 28.68 2.09 -29.06
CA ALA A 48 28.65 0.63 -29.05
C ALA A 48 30.08 0.09 -29.15
N ASP A 49 30.65 -0.29 -28.00
CA ASP A 49 32.04 -0.67 -27.80
C ASP A 49 32.26 -2.17 -27.56
N SER A 50 31.24 -2.87 -27.05
CA SER A 50 31.34 -4.30 -26.68
C SER A 50 30.04 -5.09 -26.86
N PHE A 51 30.16 -6.39 -27.05
CA PHE A 51 29.08 -7.37 -27.05
C PHE A 51 29.07 -8.13 -25.73
N TYR A 52 27.88 -8.49 -25.22
CA TYR A 52 27.75 -9.13 -23.92
C TYR A 52 26.85 -10.39 -23.98
N VAL A 53 27.21 -11.40 -23.22
CA VAL A 53 26.40 -12.59 -22.94
C VAL A 53 26.23 -12.74 -21.43
N LEU A 54 24.99 -12.84 -20.97
CA LEU A 54 24.70 -12.97 -19.55
C LEU A 54 24.88 -14.42 -19.11
N THR A 55 25.77 -14.69 -18.14
CA THR A 55 26.02 -16.05 -17.62
C THR A 55 25.30 -16.31 -16.30
N ARG A 56 25.11 -15.28 -15.47
CA ARG A 56 24.40 -15.39 -14.19
C ARG A 56 23.59 -14.14 -13.89
N GLY A 57 22.49 -14.29 -13.17
CA GLY A 57 21.64 -13.18 -12.72
C GLY A 57 20.55 -12.80 -13.70
N ARG A 58 19.96 -11.62 -13.53
CA ARG A 58 18.94 -11.05 -14.41
C ARG A 58 19.19 -9.57 -14.62
N ALA A 59 19.06 -9.12 -15.86
CA ALA A 59 19.10 -7.71 -16.21
C ALA A 59 17.83 -7.30 -16.95
N ARG A 60 17.49 -6.01 -16.94
CA ARG A 60 16.37 -5.45 -17.70
C ARG A 60 16.88 -4.51 -18.77
N ALA A 61 16.41 -4.70 -20.00
CA ALA A 61 16.64 -3.77 -21.09
C ALA A 61 15.55 -2.68 -21.05
N LEU A 62 15.96 -1.42 -21.06
CA LEU A 62 15.14 -0.23 -20.86
C LEU A 62 15.48 0.78 -21.96
N LYS A 63 14.48 1.35 -22.62
CA LYS A 63 14.67 2.53 -23.48
C LYS A 63 14.32 3.77 -22.69
N VAL A 64 15.23 4.74 -22.63
CA VAL A 64 15.02 6.04 -21.98
C VAL A 64 14.56 7.02 -23.05
N LYS A 65 13.32 7.52 -22.91
CA LYS A 65 12.80 8.56 -23.81
C LYS A 65 13.46 9.93 -23.51
N PRO A 66 13.36 10.90 -24.43
CA PRO A 66 13.87 12.27 -24.21
C PRO A 66 13.27 12.98 -22.98
N ASP A 67 12.13 12.50 -22.48
CA ASP A 67 11.45 12.96 -21.25
C ASP A 67 11.90 12.20 -19.98
N ALA A 68 12.98 11.43 -20.05
CA ALA A 68 13.53 10.56 -19.00
C ALA A 68 12.61 9.41 -18.54
N ALA A 69 11.51 9.13 -19.26
CA ALA A 69 10.67 7.97 -18.98
C ALA A 69 11.36 6.67 -19.44
N GLU A 70 11.48 5.70 -18.54
CA GLU A 70 12.06 4.38 -18.84
C GLU A 70 10.98 3.41 -19.34
N ILE A 71 11.20 2.84 -20.51
CA ILE A 71 10.32 1.85 -21.14
C ILE A 71 11.00 0.49 -21.10
N PRO A 72 10.47 -0.50 -20.37
CA PRO A 72 11.03 -1.85 -20.38
C PRO A 72 10.83 -2.50 -21.75
N LEU A 73 11.96 -2.87 -22.38
CA LEU A 73 12.00 -3.63 -23.63
C LEU A 73 11.97 -5.15 -23.38
N GLY A 74 12.41 -5.59 -22.19
CA GLY A 74 12.42 -7.00 -21.80
C GLY A 74 13.35 -7.29 -20.61
N VAL A 75 13.32 -8.54 -20.14
CA VAL A 75 14.22 -9.06 -19.10
C VAL A 75 15.15 -10.09 -19.73
N LEU A 76 16.45 -9.91 -19.50
CA LEU A 76 17.54 -10.78 -19.91
C LEU A 76 17.82 -11.82 -18.81
N LYS A 77 18.06 -13.06 -19.24
CA LYS A 77 18.32 -14.23 -18.40
C LYS A 77 19.65 -14.89 -18.80
N PRO A 78 20.18 -15.83 -17.99
CA PRO A 78 21.38 -16.57 -18.35
C PRO A 78 21.25 -17.25 -19.72
N GLY A 79 22.23 -17.02 -20.59
CA GLY A 79 22.23 -17.45 -21.99
C GLY A 79 21.73 -16.40 -23.00
N ASP A 80 21.11 -15.30 -22.55
CA ASP A 80 20.72 -14.21 -23.43
C ASP A 80 21.92 -13.29 -23.76
N SER A 81 21.93 -12.78 -24.98
CA SER A 81 22.93 -11.83 -25.47
C SER A 81 22.38 -10.44 -25.74
N PHE A 82 23.23 -9.42 -25.62
CA PHE A 82 22.86 -8.04 -25.93
C PHE A 82 24.06 -7.22 -26.43
N GLY A 83 23.75 -6.15 -27.17
CA GLY A 83 24.73 -5.21 -27.73
C GLY A 83 25.05 -5.43 -29.20
N GLU A 84 24.56 -6.49 -29.84
CA GLU A 84 24.88 -6.90 -31.21
C GLU A 84 24.38 -5.94 -32.30
N ALA A 85 23.22 -5.30 -32.07
CA ALA A 85 22.57 -4.48 -33.10
C ALA A 85 23.38 -3.22 -33.42
N ALA A 86 23.89 -2.53 -32.40
CA ALA A 86 24.63 -1.29 -32.57
C ALA A 86 26.09 -1.49 -33.06
N LEU A 87 26.64 -2.69 -32.86
CA LEU A 87 28.00 -3.05 -33.31
C LEU A 87 28.08 -3.24 -34.83
N SER A 88 27.00 -3.70 -35.47
CA SER A 88 26.98 -4.03 -36.91
C SER A 88 26.75 -2.82 -37.81
N GLU A 89 25.94 -1.86 -37.35
CA GLU A 89 25.56 -0.66 -38.12
C GLU A 89 26.44 0.57 -37.82
N GLY A 90 27.34 0.46 -36.83
CA GLY A 90 28.28 1.54 -36.50
C GLY A 90 27.69 2.70 -35.70
N GLY A 91 26.76 2.42 -34.78
CA GLY A 91 26.00 3.44 -34.04
C GLY A 91 26.20 3.44 -32.52
N THR A 92 25.33 4.18 -31.84
CA THR A 92 25.22 4.24 -30.38
C THR A 92 24.27 3.16 -29.84
N ARG A 93 24.31 2.90 -28.53
CA ARG A 93 23.43 1.93 -27.86
C ARG A 93 21.97 2.37 -27.96
N ASN A 94 21.11 1.52 -28.52
CA ASN A 94 19.68 1.80 -28.68
C ASN A 94 18.85 1.68 -27.39
N ALA A 95 19.43 1.13 -26.32
CA ALA A 95 18.77 0.91 -25.03
C ALA A 95 19.79 0.78 -23.89
N THR A 96 19.35 1.06 -22.67
CA THR A 96 20.07 0.84 -21.41
C THR A 96 19.81 -0.56 -20.89
N VAL A 97 20.83 -1.28 -20.43
CA VAL A 97 20.69 -2.57 -19.72
C VAL A 97 21.09 -2.38 -18.27
N ARG A 98 20.15 -2.62 -17.35
CA ARG A 98 20.35 -2.44 -15.90
C ARG A 98 20.17 -3.74 -15.15
N CYS A 99 21.08 -4.05 -14.23
CA CYS A 99 21.04 -5.21 -13.35
C CYS A 99 19.79 -5.20 -12.47
N SER A 100 19.05 -6.31 -12.49
CA SER A 100 17.86 -6.55 -11.64
C SER A 100 18.15 -7.54 -10.51
N THR A 101 19.31 -8.18 -10.55
CA THR A 101 20.01 -8.91 -9.48
C THR A 101 21.50 -8.62 -9.64
N THR A 102 22.37 -9.16 -8.79
CA THR A 102 23.78 -9.32 -9.14
C THR A 102 23.89 -10.15 -10.42
N VAL A 103 24.76 -9.74 -11.35
CA VAL A 103 24.87 -10.28 -12.72
C VAL A 103 26.34 -10.53 -13.06
N ASP A 104 26.60 -11.70 -13.64
CA ASP A 104 27.87 -12.03 -14.29
C ASP A 104 27.65 -12.01 -15.81
N VAL A 105 28.54 -11.36 -16.55
CA VAL A 105 28.52 -11.33 -18.02
C VAL A 105 29.87 -11.73 -18.61
N LEU A 106 29.82 -12.28 -19.82
CA LEU A 106 30.97 -12.43 -20.70
C LEU A 106 30.93 -11.33 -21.75
N ARG A 107 31.98 -10.53 -21.82
CA ARG A 107 32.16 -9.39 -22.72
C ARG A 107 33.13 -9.74 -23.84
N ILE A 108 32.82 -9.30 -25.06
CA ILE A 108 33.71 -9.34 -26.23
C ILE A 108 33.81 -7.91 -26.77
N ASP A 109 35.03 -7.40 -26.94
CA ASP A 109 35.23 -6.06 -27.49
C ASP A 109 34.80 -5.99 -28.97
N ARG A 110 34.41 -4.79 -29.42
CA ARG A 110 33.83 -4.56 -30.74
C ARG A 110 34.71 -5.07 -31.89
N GLU A 111 36.01 -4.78 -31.85
CA GLU A 111 36.92 -5.15 -32.93
C GLU A 111 36.99 -6.67 -33.08
N ASP A 112 37.10 -7.38 -31.95
CA ASP A 112 37.13 -8.84 -31.89
C ASP A 112 35.81 -9.44 -32.35
N PHE A 113 34.67 -8.87 -31.89
CA PHE A 113 33.35 -9.32 -32.32
C PHE A 113 33.15 -9.13 -33.83
N LEU A 114 33.57 -8.00 -34.40
CA LEU A 114 33.46 -7.72 -35.84
C LEU A 114 34.38 -8.62 -36.67
N GLN A 115 35.58 -8.94 -36.19
CA GLN A 115 36.44 -9.94 -36.82
C GLN A 115 35.78 -11.31 -36.82
N LEU A 116 35.10 -11.68 -35.72
CA LEU A 116 34.41 -12.95 -35.59
C LEU A 116 33.22 -13.06 -36.53
N VAL A 117 32.42 -12.00 -36.65
CA VAL A 117 31.30 -11.90 -37.60
C VAL A 117 31.79 -12.01 -39.05
N ARG A 118 32.99 -11.51 -39.39
CA ARG A 118 33.56 -11.66 -40.74
C ARG A 118 34.06 -13.07 -41.04
N ARG A 119 34.57 -13.78 -40.03
CA ARG A 119 35.14 -15.13 -40.16
C ARG A 119 34.10 -16.24 -40.10
N VAL A 120 32.97 -16.00 -39.41
CA VAL A 120 31.94 -17.02 -39.14
C VAL A 120 30.62 -16.63 -39.82
N PRO A 121 30.29 -17.20 -41.00
CA PRO A 121 29.09 -16.87 -41.77
C PRO A 121 27.78 -17.07 -40.99
N GLU A 122 27.71 -18.11 -40.16
CA GLU A 122 26.54 -18.43 -39.33
C GLU A 122 26.26 -17.33 -38.31
N LEU A 123 27.32 -16.75 -37.73
CA LEU A 123 27.19 -15.64 -36.78
C LEU A 123 26.74 -14.36 -37.49
N LYS A 124 27.28 -14.08 -38.69
CA LYS A 124 26.85 -12.94 -39.50
C LYS A 124 25.36 -12.98 -39.80
N GLN A 125 24.85 -14.12 -40.26
CA GLN A 125 23.44 -14.30 -40.56
C GLN A 125 22.56 -14.14 -39.30
N TYR A 126 23.01 -14.65 -38.15
CA TYR A 126 22.32 -14.51 -36.87
C TYR A 126 22.21 -13.04 -36.44
N VAL A 127 23.32 -12.28 -36.53
CA VAL A 127 23.38 -10.88 -36.11
C VAL A 127 22.50 -9.99 -37.01
N GLU A 128 22.55 -10.18 -38.33
CA GLU A 128 21.70 -9.45 -39.29
C GLU A 128 20.21 -9.74 -39.04
N THR A 129 19.84 -11.00 -38.83
CA THR A 129 18.44 -11.40 -38.58
C THR A 129 17.92 -10.87 -37.26
N THR A 130 18.73 -10.97 -36.20
CA THR A 130 18.35 -10.53 -34.85
C THR A 130 18.28 -9.01 -34.76
N GLY A 131 19.21 -8.29 -35.39
CA GLY A 131 19.21 -6.83 -35.50
C GLY A 131 17.95 -6.34 -36.21
N ARG A 132 17.63 -6.91 -37.37
CA ARG A 132 16.41 -6.60 -38.14
C ARG A 132 15.14 -6.83 -37.33
N ASN A 133 15.01 -7.98 -36.66
CA ASN A 133 13.84 -8.31 -35.87
C ASN A 133 13.67 -7.38 -34.66
N ARG A 134 14.77 -7.00 -33.99
CA ARG A 134 14.72 -6.03 -32.88
C ARG A 134 14.36 -4.61 -33.35
N ALA A 135 14.86 -4.18 -34.51
CA ALA A 135 14.50 -2.88 -35.10
C ALA A 135 13.01 -2.82 -35.47
N LEU A 136 12.48 -3.85 -36.11
CA LEU A 136 11.06 -3.98 -36.44
C LEU A 136 10.19 -4.04 -35.17
N GLN A 137 10.64 -4.77 -34.14
CA GLN A 137 9.95 -4.83 -32.85
C GLN A 137 9.90 -3.44 -32.19
N SER A 138 11.02 -2.71 -32.18
CA SER A 138 11.09 -1.34 -31.67
C SER A 138 10.14 -0.42 -32.45
N PHE A 139 10.13 -0.52 -33.78
CA PHE A 139 9.25 0.27 -34.65
C PHE A 139 7.77 0.00 -34.38
N LEU A 140 7.34 -1.27 -34.42
CA LEU A 140 5.95 -1.65 -34.18
C LEU A 140 5.47 -1.26 -32.78
N TYR A 141 6.37 -1.31 -31.80
CA TYR A 141 6.05 -0.92 -30.42
C TYR A 141 5.99 0.60 -30.21
N GLN A 142 6.84 1.38 -30.90
CA GLN A 142 6.96 2.83 -30.68
C GLN A 142 6.06 3.67 -31.57
N PHE A 143 5.93 3.30 -32.84
CA PHE A 143 5.32 4.16 -33.84
C PHE A 143 3.99 3.62 -34.35
N SER A 144 3.74 2.30 -34.24
CA SER A 144 2.50 1.69 -34.75
C SER A 144 1.44 1.45 -33.68
N ASN A 145 0.17 1.40 -34.12
CA ASN A 145 -0.97 1.02 -33.27
C ASN A 145 -0.85 -0.40 -32.69
N PHE A 146 0.07 -1.23 -33.20
CA PHE A 146 0.35 -2.58 -32.70
C PHE A 146 1.15 -2.59 -31.39
N GLY A 147 1.68 -1.46 -30.90
CA GLY A 147 2.43 -1.41 -29.64
C GLY A 147 1.65 -1.78 -28.38
N ARG A 148 0.31 -1.88 -28.47
CA ARG A 148 -0.55 -2.40 -27.40
C ARG A 148 -0.62 -3.93 -27.35
N LEU A 149 -0.11 -4.61 -28.37
CA LEU A 149 -0.19 -6.06 -28.47
C LEU A 149 0.88 -6.74 -27.60
N PRO A 150 0.56 -7.89 -26.99
CA PRO A 150 1.55 -8.69 -26.28
C PRO A 150 2.72 -9.09 -27.18
N MET A 151 3.91 -9.17 -26.58
CA MET A 151 5.16 -9.51 -27.26
C MET A 151 5.13 -10.79 -28.12
N PRO A 152 4.44 -11.88 -27.72
CA PRO A 152 4.29 -13.07 -28.57
C PRO A 152 3.58 -12.78 -29.91
N VAL A 153 2.60 -11.87 -29.90
CA VAL A 153 1.84 -11.46 -31.09
C VAL A 153 2.73 -10.65 -32.03
N LEU A 154 3.44 -9.67 -31.49
CA LEU A 154 4.38 -8.85 -32.25
C LEU A 154 5.48 -9.69 -32.90
N ARG A 155 6.02 -10.68 -32.18
CA ARG A 155 7.01 -11.61 -32.74
C ARG A 155 6.42 -12.42 -33.91
N GLY A 156 5.23 -12.97 -33.74
CA GLY A 156 4.54 -13.70 -34.80
C GLY A 156 4.21 -12.85 -36.04
N MET A 157 4.04 -11.53 -35.88
CA MET A 157 3.91 -10.58 -36.99
C MET A 157 5.25 -10.33 -37.68
N ILE A 158 6.31 -10.01 -36.92
CA ILE A 158 7.64 -9.64 -37.45
C ILE A 158 8.20 -10.72 -38.36
N ASP A 159 8.02 -11.99 -38.01
CA ASP A 159 8.50 -13.13 -38.80
C ASP A 159 7.82 -13.25 -40.18
N ARG A 160 6.69 -12.55 -40.40
CA ARG A 160 5.86 -12.64 -41.60
C ARG A 160 5.73 -11.33 -42.37
N LEU A 161 6.35 -10.24 -41.88
CA LEU A 161 6.35 -8.94 -42.55
C LEU A 161 7.38 -8.90 -43.68
N LYS A 162 6.94 -8.46 -44.87
CA LYS A 162 7.80 -8.28 -46.05
C LYS A 162 7.91 -6.79 -46.42
N PRO A 163 9.12 -6.22 -46.53
CA PRO A 163 9.32 -4.82 -46.89
C PRO A 163 8.98 -4.56 -48.37
N ILE A 164 8.37 -3.42 -48.66
CA ILE A 164 7.98 -2.93 -49.99
C ILE A 164 8.24 -1.43 -50.05
N THR A 165 8.71 -0.92 -51.20
CA THR A 165 8.91 0.53 -51.43
C THR A 165 8.01 0.99 -52.57
N VAL A 166 7.37 2.14 -52.41
CA VAL A 166 6.48 2.75 -53.42
C VAL A 166 6.81 4.24 -53.55
N GLU A 167 7.08 4.69 -54.77
CA GLU A 167 7.38 6.09 -55.08
C GLU A 167 6.14 6.98 -55.02
N LYS A 168 6.34 8.29 -54.74
CA LYS A 168 5.26 9.29 -54.72
C LYS A 168 4.41 9.26 -56.00
N GLY A 169 3.09 9.28 -55.84
CA GLY A 169 2.10 9.28 -56.93
C GLY A 169 1.64 7.90 -57.39
N ASN A 170 2.33 6.83 -56.99
CA ASN A 170 1.93 5.46 -57.35
C ASN A 170 0.86 4.90 -56.40
N LEU A 171 -0.01 4.06 -56.95
CA LEU A 171 -1.06 3.37 -56.20
C LEU A 171 -0.50 2.17 -55.42
N ILE A 172 -0.83 2.11 -54.13
CA ILE A 172 -0.53 1.00 -53.21
C ILE A 172 -1.69 0.00 -53.19
N ILE A 173 -2.93 0.49 -53.24
CA ILE A 173 -4.16 -0.30 -53.35
C ILE A 173 -5.05 0.35 -54.39
N ARG A 174 -5.72 -0.44 -55.24
CA ARG A 174 -6.75 0.06 -56.16
C ARG A 174 -8.13 -0.35 -55.68
N GLU A 175 -9.07 0.59 -55.78
CA GLU A 175 -10.49 0.35 -55.50
C GLU A 175 -11.04 -0.73 -56.43
N GLY A 176 -11.82 -1.67 -55.88
CA GLY A 176 -12.41 -2.79 -56.61
C GLY A 176 -11.54 -4.04 -56.73
N ASP A 177 -10.26 -3.98 -56.36
CA ASP A 177 -9.39 -5.17 -56.32
C ASP A 177 -9.90 -6.19 -55.28
N ASP A 178 -9.55 -7.46 -55.45
CA ASP A 178 -9.79 -8.51 -54.45
C ASP A 178 -9.01 -8.26 -53.14
N ALA A 179 -9.34 -9.04 -52.10
CA ALA A 179 -8.70 -8.92 -50.78
C ALA A 179 -7.18 -9.18 -50.84
N GLY A 180 -6.40 -8.10 -50.88
CA GLY A 180 -4.93 -8.14 -50.86
C GLY A 180 -4.32 -7.99 -49.45
N PRO A 181 -2.98 -7.87 -49.35
CA PRO A 181 -2.26 -7.79 -48.08
C PRO A 181 -2.61 -6.53 -47.27
N LEU A 182 -2.36 -6.61 -45.95
CA LEU A 182 -2.38 -5.48 -45.04
C LEU A 182 -1.01 -4.80 -45.08
N TYR A 183 -0.98 -3.47 -45.16
CA TYR A 183 0.25 -2.68 -45.19
C TYR A 183 0.41 -1.87 -43.92
N VAL A 184 1.63 -1.80 -43.38
CA VAL A 184 2.04 -0.90 -42.29
C VAL A 184 3.02 0.11 -42.86
N LEU A 185 2.78 1.41 -42.66
CA LEU A 185 3.63 2.47 -43.19
C LEU A 185 4.84 2.67 -42.28
N GLN A 186 6.00 2.21 -42.72
CA GLN A 186 7.26 2.33 -41.99
C GLN A 186 7.89 3.71 -42.13
N LYS A 187 7.73 4.35 -43.29
CA LYS A 187 8.20 5.71 -43.57
C LYS A 187 7.40 6.29 -44.74
N GLY A 188 7.14 7.59 -44.73
CA GLY A 188 6.39 8.28 -45.80
C GLY A 188 4.95 8.64 -45.40
N ARG A 189 4.15 9.05 -46.38
CA ARG A 189 2.75 9.46 -46.20
C ARG A 189 1.90 8.88 -47.32
N ALA A 190 0.70 8.42 -47.01
CA ALA A 190 -0.24 7.90 -48.01
C ALA A 190 -1.63 8.52 -47.85
N ARG A 191 -2.42 8.56 -48.92
CA ARG A 191 -3.83 9.01 -48.90
C ARG A 191 -4.75 7.91 -49.43
N ALA A 192 -5.90 7.73 -48.80
CA ALA A 192 -6.99 6.90 -49.31
C ALA A 192 -8.07 7.77 -49.95
N PHE A 193 -8.54 7.39 -51.13
CA PHE A 193 -9.66 8.02 -51.81
C PHE A 193 -10.56 6.99 -52.50
N ALA A 194 -11.85 7.31 -52.64
CA ALA A 194 -12.80 6.50 -53.39
C ALA A 194 -13.62 7.36 -54.36
N GLY A 195 -14.10 6.76 -55.45
CA GLY A 195 -14.99 7.41 -56.40
C GLY A 195 -16.45 7.27 -55.98
N ILE A 196 -17.05 8.33 -55.43
CA ILE A 196 -18.48 8.37 -55.10
C ILE A 196 -19.11 9.49 -55.93
N ASP A 197 -20.15 9.17 -56.72
CA ASP A 197 -20.85 10.10 -57.61
C ASP A 197 -19.96 10.83 -58.64
N GLY A 198 -18.94 10.14 -59.17
CA GLY A 198 -18.04 10.69 -60.21
C GLY A 198 -16.99 11.69 -59.69
N GLN A 199 -16.96 11.98 -58.38
CA GLN A 199 -15.92 12.81 -57.75
C GLN A 199 -15.02 11.98 -56.83
N LYS A 200 -13.70 12.24 -56.85
CA LYS A 200 -12.74 11.60 -55.94
C LYS A 200 -12.83 12.24 -54.56
N ARG A 201 -13.29 11.49 -53.55
CA ARG A 201 -13.33 11.96 -52.15
C ARG A 201 -12.19 11.34 -51.34
N ASN A 202 -11.51 12.16 -50.55
CA ASN A 202 -10.45 11.69 -49.64
C ASN A 202 -11.09 11.08 -48.38
N LEU A 203 -10.81 9.79 -48.16
CA LEU A 203 -11.37 9.03 -47.05
C LEU A 203 -10.44 9.00 -45.83
N ALA A 204 -9.13 9.01 -46.03
CA ALA A 204 -8.16 9.01 -44.94
C ALA A 204 -6.77 9.50 -45.40
N PHE A 205 -5.99 10.00 -44.45
CA PHE A 205 -4.56 10.28 -44.60
C PHE A 205 -3.79 9.42 -43.60
N TYR A 206 -2.73 8.76 -44.06
CA TYR A 206 -1.91 7.84 -43.27
C TYR A 206 -0.51 8.42 -43.04
N ARG A 207 -0.04 8.30 -41.79
CA ARG A 207 1.30 8.71 -41.33
C ARG A 207 2.13 7.49 -40.96
N GLU A 208 3.43 7.72 -40.72
CA GLU A 208 4.34 6.69 -40.21
C GLU A 208 3.75 6.00 -38.98
N GLY A 209 3.71 4.66 -39.02
CA GLY A 209 3.10 3.81 -37.99
C GLY A 209 1.64 3.42 -38.24
N ASP A 210 0.93 4.11 -39.13
CA ASP A 210 -0.42 3.71 -39.52
C ASP A 210 -0.39 2.45 -40.39
N PHE A 211 -1.48 1.68 -40.36
CA PHE A 211 -1.68 0.53 -41.24
C PHE A 211 -2.97 0.68 -42.06
N PHE A 212 -3.11 -0.02 -43.18
CA PHE A 212 -4.32 0.01 -44.00
C PHE A 212 -4.45 -1.26 -44.86
N GLY A 213 -5.65 -1.49 -45.40
CA GLY A 213 -5.97 -2.70 -46.18
C GLY A 213 -6.51 -3.86 -45.35
N GLU A 214 -6.83 -3.63 -44.08
CA GLU A 214 -7.46 -4.59 -43.19
C GLU A 214 -8.93 -4.87 -43.55
N LEU A 215 -9.64 -3.87 -44.08
CA LEU A 215 -11.10 -3.91 -44.27
C LEU A 215 -11.56 -5.05 -45.20
N SER A 216 -10.88 -5.24 -46.33
CA SER A 216 -11.19 -6.32 -47.28
C SER A 216 -10.90 -7.71 -46.70
N ILE A 217 -9.94 -7.82 -45.77
CA ILE A 217 -9.59 -9.08 -45.10
C ILE A 217 -10.61 -9.41 -44.00
N LEU A 218 -11.18 -8.38 -43.35
CA LEU A 218 -12.15 -8.52 -42.27
C LEU A 218 -13.55 -8.86 -42.79
N ASN A 219 -14.02 -8.14 -43.81
CA ASN A 219 -15.39 -8.22 -44.30
C ASN A 219 -15.56 -9.12 -45.53
N GLY A 220 -14.46 -9.61 -46.12
CA GLY A 220 -14.50 -10.44 -47.33
C GLY A 220 -14.98 -9.71 -48.59
N SER A 221 -14.99 -8.37 -48.57
CA SER A 221 -15.39 -7.53 -49.69
C SER A 221 -14.18 -7.10 -50.55
N PRO A 222 -14.40 -6.69 -51.81
CA PRO A 222 -13.38 -5.99 -52.59
C PRO A 222 -12.83 -4.75 -51.87
N ARG A 223 -11.67 -4.26 -52.30
CA ARG A 223 -11.03 -3.05 -51.77
C ARG A 223 -11.97 -1.85 -51.91
N ALA A 224 -12.39 -1.30 -50.77
CA ALA A 224 -13.36 -0.21 -50.71
C ALA A 224 -12.83 1.17 -51.16
N ALA A 225 -11.51 1.32 -51.30
CA ALA A 225 -10.87 2.58 -51.66
C ALA A 225 -9.50 2.34 -52.31
N SER A 226 -9.09 3.30 -53.13
CA SER A 226 -7.71 3.36 -53.65
C SER A 226 -6.82 4.04 -52.62
N VAL A 227 -5.59 3.56 -52.45
CA VAL A 227 -4.56 4.19 -51.60
C VAL A 227 -3.37 4.56 -52.47
N GLU A 228 -2.93 5.80 -52.39
CA GLU A 228 -1.81 6.36 -53.17
C GLU A 228 -0.72 6.87 -52.25
N ALA A 229 0.53 6.67 -52.66
CA ALA A 229 1.70 7.23 -51.98
C ALA A 229 1.73 8.76 -52.16
N PHE A 230 1.53 9.49 -51.07
CA PHE A 230 1.57 10.97 -51.06
C PHE A 230 3.01 11.50 -51.00
N SER A 231 3.93 10.70 -50.48
CA SER A 231 5.40 10.83 -50.58
C SER A 231 6.04 9.45 -50.78
N ASP A 232 7.35 9.37 -50.97
CA ASP A 232 8.04 8.07 -51.07
C ASP A 232 7.79 7.23 -49.81
N CYS A 233 7.19 6.07 -49.99
CA CYS A 233 6.70 5.20 -48.91
C CYS A 233 7.55 3.94 -48.78
N GLN A 234 7.97 3.64 -47.55
CA GLN A 234 8.44 2.31 -47.16
C GLN A 234 7.33 1.63 -46.36
N LEU A 235 6.92 0.45 -46.81
CA LEU A 235 5.77 -0.30 -46.32
C LEU A 235 6.22 -1.69 -45.84
N LEU A 236 5.55 -2.21 -44.81
CA LEU A 236 5.65 -3.60 -44.39
C LEU A 236 4.34 -4.30 -44.72
N SER A 237 4.39 -5.28 -45.61
CA SER A 237 3.22 -6.04 -46.06
C SER A 237 3.04 -7.33 -45.28
N LEU A 238 1.78 -7.66 -44.98
CA LEU A 238 1.35 -8.86 -44.29
C LEU A 238 0.23 -9.54 -45.10
N GLU A 239 0.49 -10.76 -45.57
CA GLU A 239 -0.44 -11.50 -46.44
C GLU A 239 -1.77 -11.84 -45.76
N PRO A 240 -2.90 -11.93 -46.50
CA PRO A 240 -4.22 -12.21 -45.93
C PRO A 240 -4.28 -13.50 -45.09
N LYS A 241 -3.63 -14.58 -45.56
CA LYS A 241 -3.54 -15.85 -44.82
C LYS A 241 -2.83 -15.67 -43.47
N SER A 242 -1.77 -14.85 -43.43
CA SER A 242 -1.03 -14.52 -42.22
C SER A 242 -1.86 -13.69 -41.24
N VAL A 243 -2.63 -12.72 -41.74
CA VAL A 243 -3.57 -11.92 -40.93
C VAL A 243 -4.66 -12.83 -40.32
N GLN A 244 -5.26 -13.73 -41.11
CA GLN A 244 -6.28 -14.66 -40.62
C GLN A 244 -5.74 -15.66 -39.59
N ASP A 245 -4.52 -16.19 -39.79
CA ASP A 245 -3.87 -17.08 -38.81
C ASP A 245 -3.55 -16.33 -37.51
N LEU A 246 -3.07 -15.08 -37.58
CA LEU A 246 -2.82 -14.26 -36.40
C LEU A 246 -4.12 -13.93 -35.64
N ARG A 247 -5.22 -13.64 -36.35
CA ARG A 247 -6.54 -13.43 -35.73
C ARG A 247 -7.05 -14.67 -34.99
N ARG A 248 -6.87 -15.86 -35.57
CA ARG A 248 -7.28 -17.13 -34.92
C ARG A 248 -6.43 -17.46 -33.69
N ARG A 249 -5.13 -17.16 -33.74
CA ARG A 249 -4.19 -17.49 -32.65
C ARG A 249 -4.19 -16.48 -31.51
N PHE A 250 -4.50 -15.21 -31.80
CA PHE A 250 -4.35 -14.11 -30.85
C PHE A 250 -5.61 -13.22 -30.80
N PRO A 251 -6.51 -13.43 -29.83
CA PRO A 251 -7.74 -12.64 -29.68
C PRO A 251 -7.51 -11.13 -29.55
N GLU A 252 -6.37 -10.70 -28.98
CA GLU A 252 -6.01 -9.30 -28.85
C GLU A 252 -5.74 -8.63 -30.21
N PHE A 253 -5.19 -9.38 -31.17
CA PHE A 253 -4.97 -8.91 -32.54
C PHE A 253 -6.30 -8.75 -33.29
N ASP A 254 -7.21 -9.70 -33.13
CA ASP A 254 -8.55 -9.64 -33.72
C ASP A 254 -9.37 -8.47 -33.15
N LYS A 255 -9.29 -8.24 -31.84
CA LYS A 255 -9.95 -7.10 -31.18
C LYS A 255 -9.43 -5.76 -31.70
N LEU A 256 -8.11 -5.61 -31.86
CA LEU A 256 -7.49 -4.38 -32.37
C LEU A 256 -7.97 -4.06 -33.79
N LEU A 257 -8.03 -5.07 -34.67
CA LEU A 257 -8.54 -4.90 -36.04
C LEU A 257 -10.05 -4.57 -36.05
N SER A 258 -10.83 -5.19 -35.16
CA SER A 258 -12.28 -4.98 -35.04
C SER A 258 -12.65 -3.62 -34.46
N GLU A 259 -11.93 -3.12 -33.45
CA GLU A 259 -12.11 -1.77 -32.90
C GLU A 259 -11.90 -0.69 -33.96
N ARG A 260 -11.00 -0.94 -34.91
CA ARG A 260 -10.75 -0.04 -36.03
C ARG A 260 -11.87 -0.04 -37.07
N LEU A 261 -12.55 -1.17 -37.28
CA LEU A 261 -13.71 -1.29 -38.18
C LEU A 261 -14.85 -0.34 -37.77
N ALA A 262 -15.11 -0.22 -36.46
CA ALA A 262 -16.17 0.63 -35.92
C ALA A 262 -15.92 2.14 -36.17
N LEU A 263 -14.66 2.57 -36.28
CA LEU A 263 -14.29 3.95 -36.54
C LEU A 263 -14.55 4.39 -38.00
N TYR A 264 -14.52 3.45 -38.95
CA TYR A 264 -14.77 3.74 -40.37
C TYR A 264 -16.25 3.91 -40.71
N GLN A 265 -17.15 3.27 -39.96
CA GLN A 265 -18.61 3.42 -40.16
C GLN A 265 -19.15 4.78 -39.70
N ALA A 266 -18.35 5.59 -39.00
CA ALA A 266 -18.78 6.84 -38.36
C ALA A 266 -18.33 8.14 -39.07
N LYS A 267 -17.51 8.09 -40.13
CA LYS A 267 -16.98 9.28 -40.81
C LYS A 267 -17.07 9.17 -42.33
N THR A 268 -17.86 10.05 -42.94
CA THR A 268 -18.13 10.03 -44.39
C THR A 268 -17.13 10.85 -45.22
N GLU A 269 -16.31 11.72 -44.61
CA GLU A 269 -15.27 12.49 -45.33
C GLU A 269 -14.15 12.98 -44.40
N ALA A 270 -12.87 12.84 -44.81
CA ALA A 270 -11.72 13.27 -44.01
C ALA A 270 -11.18 14.62 -44.52
N ARG A 271 -11.16 15.64 -43.65
CA ARG A 271 -10.49 16.93 -43.92
C ARG A 271 -8.96 16.74 -43.96
N ILE A 272 -8.27 17.50 -44.81
CA ILE A 272 -6.80 17.49 -44.94
C ILE A 272 -6.17 18.01 -43.64
N PRO A 273 -5.33 17.22 -42.94
CA PRO A 273 -4.64 17.70 -41.75
C PRO A 273 -3.64 18.83 -42.07
N LEU A 274 -3.53 19.84 -41.19
CA LEU A 274 -2.67 21.02 -41.35
C LEU A 274 -1.19 20.67 -41.64
N ASP A 275 -0.71 19.54 -41.16
CA ASP A 275 0.65 19.03 -41.34
C ASP A 275 0.91 18.41 -42.74
N PHE A 276 -0.11 18.28 -43.59
CA PHE A 276 0.00 17.95 -45.02
C PHE A 276 0.09 19.18 -45.94
N THR A 277 -0.05 20.40 -45.39
CA THR A 277 -0.12 21.65 -46.19
C THR A 277 1.24 22.15 -46.69
N THR A 278 2.36 21.66 -46.15
CA THR A 278 3.72 22.10 -46.52
C THR A 278 4.13 21.65 -47.93
N GLU A 279 3.43 20.68 -48.52
CA GLU A 279 3.67 20.17 -49.87
C GLU A 279 2.66 20.71 -50.91
N LEU A 280 1.77 21.63 -50.53
CA LEU A 280 0.62 22.07 -51.36
C LEU A 280 0.56 23.58 -51.64
N LEU A 281 1.65 24.34 -51.53
CA LEU A 281 1.66 25.76 -51.87
C LEU A 281 2.21 26.03 -53.28
N PRO A 282 1.37 26.41 -54.27
CA PRO A 282 1.69 27.56 -55.09
C PRO A 282 1.52 28.83 -54.24
N ALA A 283 2.36 29.82 -54.51
CA ALA A 283 2.33 31.11 -53.85
C ALA A 283 0.96 31.81 -54.03
N GLU A 284 0.64 32.59 -53.00
CA GLU A 284 -0.34 33.68 -52.94
C GLU A 284 -1.66 33.45 -52.18
N THR A 285 -1.96 34.50 -51.42
CA THR A 285 -3.26 35.07 -51.06
C THR A 285 -4.05 34.58 -49.84
N GLN A 286 -3.82 35.33 -48.76
CA GLN A 286 -4.78 36.08 -47.94
C GLN A 286 -5.68 35.37 -46.91
N VAL A 287 -5.32 35.67 -45.66
CA VAL A 287 -6.10 35.85 -44.43
C VAL A 287 -7.59 36.15 -44.63
N HIS A 288 -8.46 35.44 -43.90
CA HIS A 288 -9.66 36.02 -43.27
C HIS A 288 -10.08 35.27 -42.00
N ASP A 289 -11.03 35.88 -41.30
CA ASP A 289 -11.15 36.07 -39.85
C ASP A 289 -11.66 34.91 -38.98
N LYS A 290 -11.54 35.18 -37.68
CA LYS A 290 -12.04 34.45 -36.51
C LYS A 290 -13.51 33.98 -36.60
N VAL A 291 -13.69 32.72 -36.19
CA VAL A 291 -14.64 32.17 -35.19
C VAL A 291 -15.97 32.91 -34.95
N GLU A 292 -17.08 32.23 -35.23
CA GLU A 292 -18.26 32.25 -34.35
C GLU A 292 -19.01 30.89 -34.36
N LEU A 293 -19.73 30.67 -33.25
CA LEU A 293 -20.13 29.44 -32.56
C LEU A 293 -21.03 28.41 -33.27
N ASP A 294 -20.95 27.19 -32.71
CA ASP A 294 -21.81 26.02 -32.90
C ASP A 294 -23.32 26.30 -32.79
N GLY A 295 -24.08 25.82 -33.78
CA GLY A 295 -25.53 25.67 -33.73
C GLY A 295 -25.93 24.20 -33.69
N GLN A 296 -26.31 23.75 -32.49
CA GLN A 296 -27.37 22.78 -32.14
C GLN A 296 -27.54 21.48 -32.96
N GLN A 297 -27.36 20.36 -32.27
CA GLN A 297 -28.22 19.17 -32.43
C GLN A 297 -28.67 18.65 -31.05
N PRO A 298 -29.91 18.13 -30.91
CA PRO A 298 -30.60 18.06 -29.63
C PRO A 298 -30.18 16.86 -28.78
N SER A 299 -30.04 17.12 -27.49
CA SER A 299 -29.84 16.14 -26.42
C SER A 299 -31.08 15.29 -26.21
N ALA A 300 -30.89 13.96 -26.14
CA ALA A 300 -31.80 13.10 -25.40
C ALA A 300 -31.78 13.55 -23.92
N GLU A 301 -32.96 13.69 -23.33
CA GLU A 301 -33.18 14.26 -22.00
C GLU A 301 -32.27 13.64 -20.92
N PRO A 302 -31.50 14.43 -20.17
CA PRO A 302 -30.78 13.94 -19.01
C PRO A 302 -31.71 13.94 -17.79
N GLU A 303 -31.92 12.77 -17.19
CA GLU A 303 -32.24 12.69 -15.77
C GLU A 303 -31.15 13.43 -14.99
N GLU A 304 -31.54 14.39 -14.14
CA GLU A 304 -30.66 15.10 -13.22
C GLU A 304 -29.86 14.10 -12.35
N LYS A 305 -28.63 13.81 -12.75
CA LYS A 305 -27.62 13.13 -11.92
C LYS A 305 -26.36 13.97 -11.95
N GLU A 306 -26.07 14.66 -10.85
CA GLU A 306 -24.80 15.37 -10.65
C GLU A 306 -23.63 14.44 -11.00
N GLU A 307 -22.80 14.80 -11.99
CA GLU A 307 -21.60 14.05 -12.31
C GLU A 307 -20.52 14.27 -11.22
N PRO A 308 -19.99 13.21 -10.58
CA PRO A 308 -19.16 13.32 -9.37
C PRO A 308 -17.76 13.95 -9.57
N PHE A 309 -17.37 14.31 -10.80
CA PHE A 309 -16.01 14.81 -11.10
C PHE A 309 -15.96 15.99 -12.05
N ALA A 310 -17.09 16.45 -12.58
CA ALA A 310 -17.17 17.50 -13.60
C ALA A 310 -18.19 18.58 -13.18
N ASP A 311 -17.91 19.83 -13.53
CA ASP A 311 -18.92 20.89 -13.53
C ASP A 311 -19.81 20.81 -14.78
N GLU A 312 -20.83 21.67 -14.88
CA GLU A 312 -21.77 21.74 -16.02
C GLU A 312 -21.08 21.97 -17.38
N GLN A 313 -19.78 22.31 -17.38
CA GLN A 313 -18.94 22.56 -18.56
C GLN A 313 -17.93 21.43 -18.82
N GLY A 314 -17.92 20.35 -18.02
CA GLY A 314 -17.02 19.21 -18.18
C GLY A 314 -15.62 19.37 -17.56
N LEU A 315 -15.36 20.43 -16.79
CA LEU A 315 -14.09 20.73 -16.12
C LEU A 315 -14.06 20.16 -14.68
N PHE A 316 -12.86 19.89 -14.15
CA PHE A 316 -12.71 19.34 -12.80
C PHE A 316 -13.19 20.33 -11.72
N ARG A 317 -14.17 19.91 -10.90
CA ARG A 317 -14.67 20.70 -9.77
C ARG A 317 -13.68 20.68 -8.60
N LYS A 318 -12.91 21.76 -8.42
CA LYS A 318 -12.01 21.92 -7.27
C LYS A 318 -12.82 22.26 -6.01
N ARG A 319 -12.75 21.41 -4.96
CA ARG A 319 -13.32 21.73 -3.64
C ARG A 319 -12.53 22.89 -3.01
N GLY A 320 -13.22 23.97 -2.65
CA GLY A 320 -12.60 25.25 -2.25
C GLY A 320 -11.85 25.27 -0.90
N LYS A 321 -11.86 24.18 -0.12
CA LYS A 321 -11.17 24.12 1.19
C LYS A 321 -9.89 23.29 1.12
N ARG A 322 -8.77 23.93 1.45
CA ARG A 322 -7.44 23.31 1.57
C ARG A 322 -7.43 22.22 2.65
N ILE A 323 -6.99 21.01 2.31
CA ILE A 323 -6.87 19.88 3.25
C ILE A 323 -5.63 20.09 4.11
N ARG A 324 -5.83 20.51 5.37
CA ARG A 324 -4.74 20.82 6.31
C ARG A 324 -4.09 19.58 6.93
N LYS A 325 -4.84 18.47 7.06
CA LYS A 325 -4.36 17.24 7.72
C LYS A 325 -5.02 16.02 7.09
N ILE A 326 -4.22 14.99 6.81
CA ILE A 326 -4.68 13.66 6.43
C ILE A 326 -4.13 12.65 7.44
N ASP A 327 -4.96 11.69 7.84
CA ASP A 327 -4.55 10.65 8.77
C ASP A 327 -3.69 9.62 8.03
N HIS A 328 -2.38 9.71 8.26
CA HIS A 328 -1.41 8.84 7.61
C HIS A 328 -1.56 7.37 8.04
N ILE A 329 -1.34 6.46 7.09
CA ILE A 329 -1.27 5.02 7.32
C ILE A 329 0.08 4.53 6.82
N MET A 330 0.90 3.98 7.72
CA MET A 330 2.13 3.29 7.35
C MET A 330 1.79 1.98 6.63
N GLN A 331 2.51 1.70 5.54
CA GLN A 331 2.43 0.39 4.87
C GLN A 331 3.02 -0.70 5.77
N ILE A 332 2.39 -1.88 5.77
CA ILE A 332 2.87 -3.05 6.51
C ILE A 332 3.93 -3.81 5.71
N ASP A 333 3.77 -3.81 4.39
CA ASP A 333 4.57 -4.52 3.40
C ASP A 333 4.97 -3.51 2.29
N GLU A 334 6.09 -3.73 1.62
CA GLU A 334 6.55 -2.84 0.52
C GLU A 334 5.53 -2.77 -0.61
N MET A 335 4.76 -3.85 -0.80
CA MET A 335 3.77 -3.97 -1.87
C MET A 335 2.42 -3.31 -1.51
N ASP A 336 2.23 -2.90 -0.26
CA ASP A 336 0.97 -2.36 0.28
C ASP A 336 0.78 -0.85 0.08
N CYS A 337 1.71 -0.16 -0.59
CA CYS A 337 1.65 1.29 -0.80
C CYS A 337 0.30 1.77 -1.37
N GLY A 338 -0.27 1.01 -2.32
CA GLY A 338 -1.59 1.30 -2.90
C GLY A 338 -2.74 1.10 -1.91
N ALA A 339 -2.74 -0.01 -1.16
CA ALA A 339 -3.78 -0.30 -0.17
C ALA A 339 -3.75 0.71 0.98
N ALA A 340 -2.55 1.09 1.45
CA ALA A 340 -2.37 2.11 2.48
C ALA A 340 -2.84 3.48 1.98
N SER A 341 -2.52 3.82 0.73
CA SER A 341 -3.01 5.05 0.08
C SER A 341 -4.53 5.12 0.01
N LEU A 342 -5.19 4.05 -0.42
CA LEU A 342 -6.65 3.97 -0.44
C LEU A 342 -7.26 4.02 0.97
N GLY A 343 -6.58 3.43 1.96
CA GLY A 343 -6.98 3.56 3.37
C GLY A 343 -6.95 5.00 3.87
N MET A 344 -5.93 5.79 3.49
CA MET A 344 -5.85 7.23 3.83
C MET A 344 -7.00 8.02 3.19
N ILE A 345 -7.37 7.70 1.94
CA ILE A 345 -8.53 8.30 1.27
C ILE A 345 -9.84 7.94 1.99
N CYS A 346 -10.03 6.67 2.37
CA CYS A 346 -11.23 6.24 3.11
C CYS A 346 -11.37 6.99 4.44
N ARG A 347 -10.25 7.16 5.17
CA ARG A 347 -10.22 7.93 6.43
C ARG A 347 -10.56 9.40 6.22
N TYR A 348 -10.10 10.00 5.12
CA TYR A 348 -10.47 11.37 4.76
C TYR A 348 -11.97 11.55 4.56
N PHE A 349 -12.63 10.58 3.90
CA PHE A 349 -14.09 10.57 3.73
C PHE A 349 -14.87 10.08 4.98
N GLY A 350 -14.20 9.88 6.12
CA GLY A 350 -14.84 9.62 7.41
C GLY A 350 -15.04 8.16 7.78
N ARG A 351 -14.54 7.19 7.01
CA ARG A 351 -14.62 5.74 7.35
C ARG A 351 -13.25 5.10 7.49
N LYS A 352 -13.00 4.48 8.64
CA LYS A 352 -11.76 3.73 8.91
C LYS A 352 -11.93 2.28 8.44
N VAL A 353 -11.67 2.00 7.17
CA VAL A 353 -11.65 0.61 6.66
C VAL A 353 -10.32 -0.05 7.03
N SER A 354 -10.30 -1.33 7.39
CA SER A 354 -9.05 -2.04 7.72
C SER A 354 -8.17 -2.25 6.50
N LEU A 355 -6.85 -2.13 6.71
CA LEU A 355 -5.87 -2.29 5.64
C LEU A 355 -5.90 -3.71 5.05
N ALA A 356 -6.16 -4.72 5.88
CA ALA A 356 -6.30 -6.10 5.45
C ALA A 356 -7.45 -6.28 4.44
N ARG A 357 -8.62 -5.67 4.70
CA ARG A 357 -9.75 -5.72 3.77
C ARG A 357 -9.47 -4.96 2.48
N ILE A 358 -8.85 -3.77 2.57
CA ILE A 358 -8.45 -3.01 1.38
C ILE A 358 -7.46 -3.82 0.54
N ARG A 359 -6.48 -4.48 1.16
CA ARG A 359 -5.50 -5.35 0.47
C ARG A 359 -6.20 -6.52 -0.25
N GLN A 360 -7.21 -7.12 0.38
CA GLN A 360 -8.03 -8.18 -0.22
C GLN A 360 -8.82 -7.67 -1.45
N LEU A 361 -9.48 -6.52 -1.34
CA LEU A 361 -10.25 -5.89 -2.43
C LEU A 361 -9.36 -5.42 -3.59
N CYS A 362 -8.17 -4.89 -3.27
CA CYS A 362 -7.16 -4.49 -4.24
C CYS A 362 -6.47 -5.69 -4.91
N HIS A 363 -6.66 -6.91 -4.39
CA HIS A 363 -5.92 -8.11 -4.79
C HIS A 363 -4.40 -7.90 -4.84
N THR A 364 -3.86 -7.19 -3.84
CA THR A 364 -2.44 -6.83 -3.80
C THR A 364 -1.58 -8.09 -3.68
N ALA A 365 -0.75 -8.33 -4.70
CA ALA A 365 0.18 -9.46 -4.80
C ALA A 365 1.64 -9.00 -4.70
N THR A 366 2.60 -9.90 -4.93
CA THR A 366 4.06 -9.62 -4.92
C THR A 366 4.53 -8.61 -5.97
N ASP A 367 3.68 -8.20 -6.92
CA ASP A 367 3.99 -7.23 -7.97
C ASP A 367 3.35 -5.85 -7.70
N GLY A 368 2.75 -5.67 -6.51
CA GLY A 368 2.15 -4.41 -6.06
C GLY A 368 0.69 -4.25 -6.48
N THR A 369 0.15 -3.05 -6.27
CA THR A 369 -1.25 -2.75 -6.59
C THR A 369 -1.36 -1.95 -7.89
N SER A 370 -2.24 -2.37 -8.81
CA SER A 370 -2.46 -1.61 -10.06
C SER A 370 -3.48 -0.48 -9.88
N LEU A 371 -3.37 0.59 -10.68
CA LEU A 371 -4.32 1.72 -10.66
C LEU A 371 -5.77 1.28 -10.86
N LYS A 372 -6.00 0.33 -11.78
CA LYS A 372 -7.33 -0.24 -12.05
C LYS A 372 -7.87 -1.02 -10.86
N ALA A 373 -7.01 -1.73 -10.14
CA ALA A 373 -7.40 -2.45 -8.93
C ALA A 373 -7.73 -1.46 -7.79
N LEU A 374 -6.97 -0.37 -7.65
CA LEU A 374 -7.27 0.70 -6.69
C LEU A 374 -8.62 1.36 -6.96
N SER A 375 -8.90 1.73 -8.21
CA SER A 375 -10.19 2.34 -8.56
C SER A 375 -11.34 1.35 -8.35
N ARG A 376 -11.17 0.07 -8.76
CA ARG A 376 -12.19 -0.97 -8.55
C ARG A 376 -12.48 -1.19 -7.06
N ALA A 377 -11.44 -1.34 -6.24
CA ALA A 377 -11.58 -1.53 -4.80
C ALA A 377 -12.28 -0.34 -4.13
N ALA A 378 -11.96 0.89 -4.55
CA ALA A 378 -12.65 2.09 -4.06
C ALA A 378 -14.13 2.11 -4.45
N THR A 379 -14.46 1.73 -5.70
CA THR A 379 -15.85 1.59 -6.15
C THR A 379 -16.62 0.52 -5.39
N GLU A 380 -15.98 -0.61 -5.10
CA GLU A 380 -16.58 -1.69 -4.31
C GLU A 380 -16.83 -1.29 -2.85
N LEU A 381 -16.00 -0.41 -2.29
CA LEU A 381 -16.24 0.22 -0.99
C LEU A 381 -17.36 1.28 -1.01
N GLY A 382 -17.85 1.67 -2.19
CA GLY A 382 -18.87 2.70 -2.35
C GLY A 382 -18.33 4.12 -2.58
N LEU A 383 -17.05 4.30 -2.90
CA LEU A 383 -16.54 5.59 -3.38
C LEU A 383 -16.70 5.71 -4.89
N ALA A 384 -16.99 6.90 -5.39
CA ALA A 384 -16.80 7.17 -6.81
C ALA A 384 -15.28 7.21 -7.06
N ALA A 385 -14.78 6.47 -8.05
CA ALA A 385 -13.36 6.46 -8.38
C ALA A 385 -13.13 6.49 -9.89
N ARG A 386 -12.22 7.35 -10.36
CA ARG A 386 -11.81 7.41 -11.78
C ARG A 386 -10.29 7.40 -11.88
N ALA A 387 -9.75 6.47 -12.68
CA ALA A 387 -8.34 6.40 -13.02
C ALA A 387 -8.08 7.21 -14.29
N LEU A 388 -7.22 8.23 -14.21
CA LEU A 388 -6.97 9.18 -15.30
C LEU A 388 -5.47 9.44 -15.48
N LYS A 389 -5.09 9.81 -16.70
CA LYS A 389 -3.78 10.39 -16.99
C LYS A 389 -3.96 11.90 -17.15
N ILE A 390 -3.35 12.66 -16.27
CA ILE A 390 -3.53 14.11 -16.15
C ILE A 390 -2.25 14.82 -16.60
N SER A 391 -2.40 15.90 -17.36
CA SER A 391 -1.28 16.75 -17.78
C SER A 391 -0.81 17.64 -16.62
N LEU A 392 0.47 18.02 -16.61
CA LEU A 392 1.05 18.90 -15.58
C LEU A 392 0.29 20.23 -15.41
N ARG A 393 -0.29 20.75 -16.49
CA ARG A 393 -1.10 21.98 -16.48
C ARG A 393 -2.38 21.83 -15.66
N ASN A 394 -2.95 20.63 -15.62
CA ASN A 394 -4.20 20.33 -14.93
C ASN A 394 -3.99 19.83 -13.49
N LEU A 395 -2.75 19.68 -13.02
CA LEU A 395 -2.42 19.25 -11.66
C LEU A 395 -3.08 20.13 -10.57
N PRO A 396 -3.13 21.48 -10.69
CA PRO A 396 -3.77 22.34 -9.68
C PRO A 396 -5.31 22.32 -9.69
N LEU A 397 -5.91 21.78 -10.77
CA LEU A 397 -7.36 21.72 -11.01
C LEU A 397 -7.97 20.39 -10.55
N MET A 398 -7.13 19.39 -10.29
CA MET A 398 -7.57 18.06 -9.87
C MET A 398 -8.30 18.09 -8.51
N PRO A 399 -9.38 17.30 -8.34
CA PRO A 399 -10.01 17.13 -7.03
C PRO A 399 -9.06 16.40 -6.07
N LEU A 400 -8.94 16.91 -4.85
CA LEU A 400 -8.08 16.39 -3.80
C LEU A 400 -8.93 15.86 -2.63
N PRO A 401 -8.48 14.81 -1.92
CA PRO A 401 -7.22 14.10 -2.09
C PRO A 401 -7.27 13.07 -3.22
N ALA A 402 -6.12 12.85 -3.89
CA ALA A 402 -5.99 11.91 -5.00
C ALA A 402 -4.78 10.99 -4.77
N ILE A 403 -4.86 9.76 -5.28
CA ILE A 403 -3.71 8.85 -5.28
C ILE A 403 -2.94 9.08 -6.57
N VAL A 404 -1.65 9.34 -6.48
CA VAL A 404 -0.78 9.63 -7.63
C VAL A 404 0.36 8.62 -7.72
N HIS A 405 0.75 8.30 -8.96
CA HIS A 405 1.84 7.36 -9.22
C HIS A 405 3.19 8.09 -9.28
N TRP A 406 4.06 7.73 -8.35
CA TRP A 406 5.33 8.39 -8.06
C TRP A 406 6.52 7.49 -8.38
N GLU A 407 7.55 8.02 -9.05
CA GLU A 407 8.81 7.33 -9.39
C GLU A 407 8.66 5.99 -10.14
N GLY A 408 7.48 5.73 -10.73
CA GLY A 408 7.25 4.56 -11.58
C GLY A 408 6.92 3.25 -10.86
N ASN A 409 7.04 3.19 -9.53
CA ASN A 409 6.80 1.99 -8.74
C ASN A 409 6.06 2.24 -7.40
N HIS A 410 5.69 3.49 -7.08
CA HIS A 410 5.15 3.84 -5.77
C HIS A 410 3.83 4.62 -5.86
N TRP A 411 2.95 4.41 -4.89
CA TRP A 411 1.68 5.12 -4.76
C TRP A 411 1.72 6.05 -3.55
N ILE A 412 1.45 7.33 -3.77
CA ILE A 412 1.38 8.33 -2.69
C ILE A 412 0.06 9.10 -2.77
N VAL A 413 -0.40 9.64 -1.64
CA VAL A 413 -1.62 10.44 -1.59
C VAL A 413 -1.26 11.92 -1.66
N LEU A 414 -1.72 12.58 -2.72
CA LEU A 414 -1.63 14.02 -2.89
C LEU A 414 -2.84 14.69 -2.22
N HIS A 415 -2.60 15.60 -1.28
CA HIS A 415 -3.68 16.27 -0.55
C HIS A 415 -3.64 17.80 -0.61
N ASP A 416 -2.54 18.40 -1.07
CA ASP A 416 -2.45 19.86 -1.27
C ASP A 416 -1.44 20.20 -2.37
N VAL A 417 -1.85 21.07 -3.30
CA VAL A 417 -1.01 21.58 -4.39
C VAL A 417 -0.94 23.09 -4.27
N GLY A 418 0.22 23.60 -3.85
CA GLY A 418 0.53 25.03 -3.84
C GLY A 418 1.37 25.46 -5.05
N GLU A 419 1.68 26.75 -5.15
CA GLU A 419 2.50 27.29 -6.23
C GLU A 419 3.97 26.81 -6.15
N GLN A 420 4.56 26.81 -4.94
CA GLN A 420 5.95 26.42 -4.72
C GLN A 420 6.13 25.02 -4.12
N PHE A 421 5.16 24.56 -3.34
CA PHE A 421 5.25 23.30 -2.59
C PHE A 421 4.00 22.45 -2.75
N VAL A 422 4.21 21.15 -2.75
CA VAL A 422 3.19 20.11 -2.80
C VAL A 422 3.25 19.32 -1.49
N ARG A 423 2.09 18.97 -0.92
CA ARG A 423 2.04 18.11 0.26
C ARG A 423 1.50 16.74 -0.10
N VAL A 424 2.28 15.74 0.26
CA VAL A 424 1.99 14.34 -0.03
C VAL A 424 2.04 13.53 1.26
N ALA A 425 1.19 12.53 1.34
CA ALA A 425 1.26 11.48 2.35
C ALA A 425 1.82 10.23 1.68
N ASP A 426 3.05 9.89 2.03
CA ASP A 426 3.77 8.74 1.51
C ASP A 426 3.56 7.55 2.47
N PRO A 427 2.95 6.44 2.05
CA PRO A 427 2.76 5.25 2.88
C PRO A 427 4.03 4.71 3.56
N ALA A 428 5.22 4.93 2.99
CA ALA A 428 6.48 4.45 3.52
C ALA A 428 7.19 5.47 4.43
N LEU A 429 7.12 6.76 4.07
CA LEU A 429 7.92 7.82 4.68
C LEU A 429 7.13 8.82 5.53
N GLY A 430 5.79 8.73 5.53
CA GLY A 430 4.93 9.65 6.28
C GLY A 430 4.50 10.90 5.51
N LEU A 431 4.12 11.94 6.24
CA LEU A 431 3.70 13.22 5.66
C LEU A 431 4.93 14.03 5.21
N ARG A 432 4.98 14.40 3.93
CA ARG A 432 6.08 15.15 3.34
C ARG A 432 5.60 16.43 2.65
N LYS A 433 6.46 17.46 2.71
CA LYS A 433 6.33 18.69 1.94
C LYS A 433 7.44 18.71 0.91
N LEU A 434 7.08 18.60 -0.37
CA LEU A 434 8.03 18.53 -1.49
C LEU A 434 8.01 19.83 -2.29
N PRO A 435 9.16 20.30 -2.79
CA PRO A 435 9.20 21.34 -3.81
C PRO A 435 8.39 20.90 -5.04
N ARG A 436 7.59 21.81 -5.62
CA ARG A 436 6.73 21.48 -6.76
C ARG A 436 7.51 20.95 -7.96
N ARG A 437 8.69 21.52 -8.24
CA ARG A 437 9.57 21.06 -9.32
C ARG A 437 10.05 19.62 -9.14
N GLU A 438 10.37 19.24 -7.90
CA GLU A 438 10.75 17.85 -7.59
C GLU A 438 9.55 16.91 -7.81
N PHE A 439 8.35 17.37 -7.43
CA PHE A 439 7.13 16.61 -7.65
C PHE A 439 6.80 16.40 -9.13
N GLU A 440 6.86 17.47 -9.93
CA GLU A 440 6.57 17.42 -11.36
C GLU A 440 7.57 16.54 -12.13
N ALA A 441 8.84 16.50 -11.72
CA ALA A 441 9.85 15.65 -12.34
C ALA A 441 9.64 14.15 -12.09
N LYS A 442 9.06 13.78 -10.95
CA LYS A 442 8.92 12.38 -10.50
C LYS A 442 7.51 11.81 -10.65
N TRP A 443 6.53 12.67 -10.92
CA TRP A 443 5.15 12.25 -11.14
C TRP A 443 4.94 11.76 -12.56
N THR A 444 4.43 10.54 -12.70
CA THR A 444 4.23 9.89 -14.01
C THR A 444 2.97 10.35 -14.78
N GLY A 445 2.19 11.27 -14.19
CA GLY A 445 0.94 11.78 -14.76
C GLY A 445 -0.30 10.91 -14.49
N TYR A 446 -0.14 9.70 -13.92
CA TYR A 446 -1.28 8.86 -13.54
C TYR A 446 -1.80 9.23 -12.15
N ALA A 447 -3.12 9.34 -12.04
CA ALA A 447 -3.82 9.61 -10.80
C ALA A 447 -5.15 8.83 -10.71
N ALA A 448 -5.54 8.45 -9.50
CA ALA A 448 -6.91 8.05 -9.18
C ALA A 448 -7.59 9.17 -8.38
N LEU A 449 -8.73 9.61 -8.90
CA LEU A 449 -9.61 10.60 -8.29
C LEU A 449 -10.71 9.88 -7.52
N PHE A 450 -11.13 10.49 -6.42
CA PHE A 450 -12.14 9.93 -5.54
C PHE A 450 -13.18 10.99 -5.18
N ASP A 451 -14.44 10.59 -5.17
CA ASP A 451 -15.50 11.37 -4.54
C ASP A 451 -16.41 10.50 -3.67
N TYR A 452 -17.03 11.17 -2.72
CA TYR A 452 -17.98 10.58 -1.80
C TYR A 452 -19.26 10.17 -2.54
N THR A 453 -19.80 9.00 -2.23
CA THR A 453 -21.17 8.66 -2.58
C THR A 453 -21.91 8.15 -1.34
N PRO A 454 -23.26 8.26 -1.28
CA PRO A 454 -24.04 7.73 -0.17
C PRO A 454 -23.82 6.22 0.09
N ALA A 455 -23.40 5.45 -0.92
CA ALA A 455 -23.07 4.03 -0.75
C ALA A 455 -21.88 3.80 0.19
N PHE A 456 -20.96 4.76 0.29
CA PHE A 456 -19.79 4.69 1.17
C PHE A 456 -20.17 4.68 2.66
N GLU A 457 -21.35 5.15 3.04
CA GLU A 457 -21.81 5.07 4.42
C GLU A 457 -21.98 3.63 4.90
N ARG A 458 -22.20 2.69 3.97
CA ARG A 458 -22.34 1.26 4.28
C ARG A 458 -20.99 0.53 4.30
N ALA A 459 -19.90 1.22 3.99
CA ALA A 459 -18.56 0.61 4.01
C ALA A 459 -18.23 0.10 5.43
N PRO A 460 -17.62 -1.09 5.56
CA PRO A 460 -17.29 -1.67 6.84
C PRO A 460 -16.28 -0.78 7.58
N GLU A 461 -16.63 -0.36 8.80
CA GLU A 461 -15.79 0.48 9.63
C GLU A 461 -15.06 -0.37 10.68
N SER A 462 -13.73 -0.45 10.56
CA SER A 462 -12.83 -1.03 11.57
C SER A 462 -12.76 -0.09 12.77
N LYS A 463 -13.67 -0.29 13.72
CA LYS A 463 -13.56 0.33 15.05
C LYS A 463 -12.79 -0.61 15.98
N PRO A 464 -11.68 -0.16 16.60
CA PRO A 464 -11.00 -0.95 17.63
C PRO A 464 -11.95 -1.08 18.82
N THR A 465 -12.69 -2.17 18.88
CA THR A 465 -13.76 -2.34 19.86
C THR A 465 -13.42 -3.52 20.76
N LEU A 466 -13.41 -3.29 22.08
CA LEU A 466 -13.32 -4.34 23.10
C LEU A 466 -14.56 -5.27 23.12
N ALA A 467 -15.53 -5.05 22.23
CA ALA A 467 -16.75 -5.84 22.09
C ALA A 467 -16.47 -7.34 21.91
N TRP A 468 -15.35 -7.71 21.29
CA TRP A 468 -14.99 -9.14 21.16
C TRP A 468 -14.66 -9.78 22.51
N VAL A 469 -14.20 -9.03 23.51
CA VAL A 469 -13.86 -9.53 24.86
C VAL A 469 -15.13 -9.74 25.71
N LEU A 470 -16.18 -8.94 25.48
CA LEU A 470 -17.42 -8.96 26.26
C LEU A 470 -18.10 -10.35 26.34
N PRO A 471 -18.26 -11.11 25.24
CA PRO A 471 -18.82 -12.47 25.29
C PRO A 471 -18.05 -13.40 26.23
N PHE A 472 -16.72 -13.25 26.30
CA PHE A 472 -15.89 -14.05 27.16
C PHE A 472 -16.06 -13.66 28.64
N LEU A 473 -16.16 -12.35 28.93
CA LEU A 473 -16.44 -11.85 30.28
C LEU A 473 -17.83 -12.22 30.77
N ALA A 474 -18.84 -12.24 29.88
CA ALA A 474 -20.22 -12.56 30.21
C ALA A 474 -20.37 -13.97 30.80
N ARG A 475 -19.52 -14.92 30.38
CA ARG A 475 -19.47 -16.29 30.93
C ARG A 475 -19.06 -16.32 32.41
N PHE A 476 -18.32 -15.31 32.87
CA PHE A 476 -17.82 -15.19 34.24
C PHE A 476 -18.54 -14.10 35.06
N LYS A 477 -19.73 -13.66 34.63
CA LYS A 477 -20.50 -12.59 35.28
C LYS A 477 -20.72 -12.80 36.78
N VAL A 478 -20.88 -14.05 37.23
CA VAL A 478 -21.08 -14.37 38.66
C VAL A 478 -19.83 -14.05 39.46
N ILE A 479 -18.66 -14.46 38.97
CA ILE A 479 -17.37 -14.20 39.63
C ILE A 479 -17.09 -12.70 39.62
N LEU A 480 -17.35 -12.02 38.48
CA LEU A 480 -17.19 -10.57 38.38
C LEU A 480 -18.13 -9.82 39.35
N LEU A 481 -19.35 -10.31 39.56
CA LEU A 481 -20.30 -9.72 40.50
C LEU A 481 -19.90 -9.96 41.96
N GLN A 482 -19.37 -11.14 42.29
CA GLN A 482 -18.76 -11.42 43.61
C GLN A 482 -17.58 -10.48 43.88
N VAL A 483 -16.69 -10.33 42.91
CA VAL A 483 -15.54 -9.43 42.96
C VAL A 483 -15.97 -7.98 43.10
N ALA A 484 -16.98 -7.54 42.36
CA ALA A 484 -17.54 -6.19 42.48
C ALA A 484 -18.18 -5.97 43.86
N GLY A 485 -18.90 -6.96 44.39
CA GLY A 485 -19.48 -6.91 45.74
C GLY A 485 -18.41 -6.82 46.83
N LEU A 486 -17.36 -7.63 46.74
CA LEU A 486 -16.19 -7.55 47.63
C LEU A 486 -15.50 -6.19 47.51
N ALA A 487 -15.34 -5.66 46.30
CA ALA A 487 -14.74 -4.35 46.08
C ALA A 487 -15.52 -3.23 46.78
N VAL A 488 -16.85 -3.22 46.68
CA VAL A 488 -17.70 -2.25 47.37
C VAL A 488 -17.58 -2.39 48.90
N ALA A 489 -17.59 -3.63 49.42
CA ALA A 489 -17.43 -3.89 50.85
C ALA A 489 -16.06 -3.42 51.38
N VAL A 490 -14.99 -3.70 50.63
CA VAL A 490 -13.63 -3.25 50.93
C VAL A 490 -13.55 -1.72 50.89
N SER A 491 -14.07 -1.07 49.85
CA SER A 491 -14.06 0.39 49.75
C SER A 491 -14.83 1.05 50.91
N PHE A 492 -15.98 0.49 51.29
CA PHE A 492 -16.75 0.99 52.42
C PHE A 492 -15.97 0.89 53.75
N LEU A 493 -15.40 -0.28 54.05
CA LEU A 493 -14.62 -0.48 55.28
C LEU A 493 -13.35 0.37 55.30
N GLN A 494 -12.68 0.56 54.14
CA GLN A 494 -11.53 1.46 54.03
C GLN A 494 -11.89 2.91 54.35
N LEU A 495 -13.08 3.38 53.93
CA LEU A 495 -13.57 4.73 54.23
C LEU A 495 -13.92 4.94 55.71
N LEU A 496 -14.09 3.87 56.50
CA LEU A 496 -14.33 3.99 57.95
C LEU A 496 -13.05 4.30 58.74
N PHE A 497 -11.86 3.99 58.22
CA PHE A 497 -10.61 4.25 58.95
C PHE A 497 -10.41 5.72 59.33
N PRO A 498 -10.59 6.70 58.43
CA PRO A 498 -10.57 8.12 58.78
C PRO A 498 -11.57 8.49 59.90
N VAL A 499 -12.77 7.90 59.87
CA VAL A 499 -13.81 8.15 60.88
C VAL A 499 -13.40 7.59 62.24
N PHE A 500 -12.78 6.41 62.29
CA PHE A 500 -12.20 5.86 63.52
C PHE A 500 -11.10 6.76 64.06
N THR A 501 -10.20 7.26 63.20
CA THR A 501 -9.14 8.19 63.61
C THR A 501 -9.72 9.48 64.18
N GLN A 502 -10.77 10.04 63.58
CA GLN A 502 -11.49 11.18 64.16
C GLN A 502 -12.03 10.86 65.55
N MET A 503 -12.71 9.72 65.74
CA MET A 503 -13.28 9.35 67.03
C MET A 503 -12.20 9.21 68.11
N VAL A 504 -11.01 8.70 67.76
CA VAL A 504 -9.88 8.66 68.68
C VAL A 504 -9.46 10.07 69.08
N VAL A 505 -9.31 10.99 68.12
CA VAL A 505 -8.84 12.35 68.40
C VAL A 505 -9.88 13.18 69.16
N ASP A 506 -11.14 13.17 68.72
CA ASP A 506 -12.19 14.05 69.24
C ASP A 506 -12.81 13.53 70.54
N LYS A 507 -12.91 12.21 70.74
CA LYS A 507 -13.55 11.62 71.93
C LYS A 507 -12.54 10.97 72.87
N VAL A 508 -11.77 10.01 72.40
CA VAL A 508 -10.89 9.23 73.28
C VAL A 508 -9.81 10.09 73.93
N ILE A 509 -9.11 10.92 73.16
CA ILE A 509 -8.02 11.76 73.67
C ILE A 509 -8.56 12.86 74.59
N VAL A 510 -9.71 13.44 74.24
CA VAL A 510 -10.32 14.55 75.00
C VAL A 510 -10.97 14.06 76.30
N GLU A 511 -11.73 12.96 76.26
CA GLU A 511 -12.46 12.39 77.39
C GLU A 511 -11.61 11.38 78.20
N ASN A 512 -10.42 11.02 77.72
CA ASN A 512 -9.51 10.04 78.30
C ASN A 512 -10.15 8.64 78.48
N ASP A 513 -11.09 8.27 77.60
CA ASP A 513 -11.82 7.00 77.63
C ASP A 513 -11.00 5.86 76.98
N ILE A 514 -10.16 5.23 77.80
CA ILE A 514 -9.36 4.06 77.40
C ILE A 514 -10.26 2.85 77.05
N GLY A 515 -11.48 2.79 77.57
CA GLY A 515 -12.46 1.75 77.23
C GLY A 515 -12.88 1.86 75.77
N LEU A 516 -13.32 3.06 75.36
CA LEU A 516 -13.65 3.36 73.96
C LEU A 516 -12.44 3.15 73.03
N LEU A 517 -11.23 3.52 73.47
CA LEU A 517 -10.00 3.29 72.70
C LEU A 517 -9.81 1.81 72.34
N LYS A 518 -9.94 0.91 73.33
CA LYS A 518 -9.79 -0.54 73.11
C LYS A 518 -10.83 -1.08 72.13
N ILE A 519 -12.08 -0.62 72.22
CA ILE A 519 -13.15 -1.02 71.31
C ILE A 519 -12.86 -0.54 69.88
N ILE A 520 -12.44 0.73 69.71
CA ILE A 520 -12.10 1.27 68.40
C ILE A 520 -10.90 0.54 67.79
N ILE A 521 -9.82 0.32 68.55
CA ILE A 521 -8.64 -0.40 68.05
C ILE A 521 -9.00 -1.85 67.67
N LEU A 522 -9.79 -2.55 68.48
CA LEU A 522 -10.26 -3.91 68.16
C LEU A 522 -11.11 -3.91 66.88
N GLY A 523 -12.01 -2.93 66.74
CA GLY A 523 -12.82 -2.74 65.54
C GLY A 523 -11.99 -2.43 64.29
N MET A 524 -10.99 -1.55 64.41
CA MET A 524 -10.05 -1.23 63.33
C MET A 524 -9.21 -2.45 62.93
N PHE A 525 -8.74 -3.23 63.90
CA PHE A 525 -8.01 -4.47 63.63
C PHE A 525 -8.89 -5.50 62.92
N ALA A 526 -10.13 -5.70 63.39
CA ALA A 526 -11.08 -6.58 62.73
C ALA A 526 -11.42 -6.11 61.31
N ALA A 527 -11.64 -4.80 61.10
CA ALA A 527 -11.86 -4.21 59.80
C ALA A 527 -10.64 -4.38 58.88
N LEU A 528 -9.42 -4.19 59.40
CA LEU A 528 -8.18 -4.39 58.64
C LEU A 528 -8.05 -5.84 58.19
N VAL A 529 -8.22 -6.80 59.11
CA VAL A 529 -8.17 -8.23 58.78
C VAL A 529 -9.23 -8.58 57.74
N PHE A 530 -10.46 -8.08 57.88
CA PHE A 530 -11.52 -8.32 56.90
C PHE A 530 -11.20 -7.71 55.54
N VAL A 531 -10.67 -6.48 55.49
CA VAL A 531 -10.23 -5.83 54.26
C VAL A 531 -9.15 -6.68 53.59
N GLN A 532 -8.14 -7.14 54.33
CA GLN A 532 -7.04 -7.95 53.77
C GLN A 532 -7.49 -9.33 53.32
N LEU A 533 -8.40 -10.00 54.04
CA LEU A 533 -8.97 -11.27 53.61
C LEU A 533 -9.86 -11.10 52.37
N SER A 534 -10.63 -10.01 52.31
CA SER A 534 -11.51 -9.71 51.18
C SER A 534 -10.72 -9.33 49.92
N THR A 535 -9.63 -8.56 50.05
CA THR A 535 -8.74 -8.25 48.93
C THR A 535 -8.01 -9.50 48.44
N LEU A 536 -7.54 -10.37 49.34
CA LEU A 536 -6.95 -11.66 48.96
C LEU A 536 -7.96 -12.55 48.23
N ALA A 537 -9.19 -12.67 48.74
CA ALA A 537 -10.26 -13.40 48.08
C ALA A 537 -10.58 -12.82 46.70
N GLN A 538 -10.60 -11.49 46.58
CA GLN A 538 -10.81 -10.78 45.32
C GLN A 538 -9.69 -11.09 44.31
N GLU A 539 -8.43 -11.01 44.72
CA GLU A 539 -7.27 -11.33 43.88
C GLU A 539 -7.28 -12.80 43.43
N TYR A 540 -7.63 -13.73 44.32
CA TYR A 540 -7.78 -15.15 44.00
C TYR A 540 -8.90 -15.38 42.96
N LEU A 541 -10.08 -14.79 43.16
CA LEU A 541 -11.20 -14.91 42.22
C LEU A 541 -10.86 -14.32 40.85
N LEU A 542 -10.13 -13.21 40.81
CA LEU A 542 -9.64 -12.59 39.58
C LEU A 542 -8.61 -13.48 38.88
N ALA A 543 -7.65 -14.04 39.60
CA ALA A 543 -6.67 -14.97 39.05
C ALA A 543 -7.35 -16.23 38.49
N PHE A 544 -8.33 -16.78 39.20
CA PHE A 544 -9.12 -17.92 38.74
C PHE A 544 -9.93 -17.60 37.48
N ALA A 545 -10.56 -16.42 37.41
CA ALA A 545 -11.26 -15.96 36.21
C ALA A 545 -10.28 -15.75 35.04
N ALA A 546 -9.10 -15.18 35.29
CA ALA A 546 -8.07 -14.95 34.29
C ALA A 546 -7.62 -16.26 33.64
N VAL A 547 -7.19 -17.28 34.39
CA VAL A 547 -6.73 -18.56 33.81
C VAL A 547 -7.80 -19.25 32.93
N ARG A 548 -9.06 -19.20 33.36
CA ARG A 548 -10.17 -19.77 32.55
C ARG A 548 -10.43 -18.95 31.30
N LEU A 549 -10.37 -17.63 31.42
CA LEU A 549 -10.50 -16.72 30.29
C LEU A 549 -9.36 -16.92 29.29
N ASP A 550 -8.13 -17.12 29.76
CA ASP A 550 -6.95 -17.41 28.94
C ASP A 550 -7.15 -18.64 28.08
N THR A 551 -7.66 -19.70 28.70
CA THR A 551 -7.96 -20.96 28.00
C THR A 551 -9.04 -20.77 26.93
N ALA A 552 -10.11 -20.03 27.26
CA ALA A 552 -11.19 -19.74 26.31
C ALA A 552 -10.75 -18.85 25.15
N VAL A 553 -9.94 -17.81 25.42
CA VAL A 553 -9.39 -16.93 24.40
C VAL A 553 -8.41 -17.69 23.51
N LEU A 554 -7.57 -18.58 24.05
CA LEU A 554 -6.66 -19.40 23.27
C LEU A 554 -7.39 -20.39 22.37
N ASP A 555 -8.43 -21.08 22.85
CA ASP A 555 -9.27 -21.95 22.02
C ASP A 555 -9.96 -21.15 20.90
N PHE A 556 -10.50 -19.96 21.21
CA PHE A 556 -11.11 -19.11 20.20
C PHE A 556 -10.11 -18.63 19.14
N LEU A 557 -8.95 -18.11 19.56
CA LEU A 557 -7.92 -17.60 18.66
C LEU A 557 -7.34 -18.71 17.80
N SER A 558 -7.10 -19.90 18.38
CA SER A 558 -6.60 -21.05 17.63
C SER A 558 -7.61 -21.53 16.59
N ARG A 559 -8.90 -21.68 16.94
CA ARG A 559 -9.97 -22.01 15.97
C ARG A 559 -10.07 -20.96 14.86
N LYS A 560 -10.03 -19.68 15.21
CA LYS A 560 -10.10 -18.59 14.24
C LYS A 560 -8.90 -18.63 13.30
N LEU A 561 -7.68 -18.74 13.85
CA LEU A 561 -6.44 -18.78 13.08
C LEU A 561 -6.42 -19.99 12.13
N LEU A 562 -6.78 -21.18 12.60
CA LEU A 562 -6.88 -22.38 11.77
C LEU A 562 -7.99 -22.32 10.72
N SER A 563 -8.96 -21.40 10.87
CA SER A 563 -10.00 -21.18 9.86
C SER A 563 -9.61 -20.18 8.76
N LEU A 564 -8.45 -19.52 8.88
CA LEU A 564 -8.01 -18.49 7.92
C LEU A 564 -7.46 -19.11 6.63
N PRO A 565 -7.62 -18.46 5.46
CA PRO A 565 -7.13 -18.96 4.19
C PRO A 565 -5.60 -18.97 4.11
N MET A 566 -5.04 -19.85 3.27
CA MET A 566 -3.59 -19.99 3.10
C MET A 566 -2.88 -18.67 2.73
N SER A 567 -3.55 -17.78 2.00
CA SER A 567 -3.02 -16.44 1.64
C SER A 567 -2.68 -15.56 2.85
N TYR A 568 -3.37 -15.76 3.98
CA TYR A 568 -3.08 -15.07 5.23
C TYR A 568 -1.71 -15.45 5.79
N PHE A 569 -1.36 -16.74 5.71
CA PHE A 569 -0.11 -17.30 6.23
C PHE A 569 1.08 -17.04 5.30
N THR A 570 0.89 -17.12 3.98
CA THR A 570 1.97 -16.85 3.01
C THR A 570 2.40 -15.39 2.99
N SER A 571 1.52 -14.47 3.40
CA SER A 571 1.79 -13.03 3.43
C SER A 571 2.39 -12.52 4.74
N ARG A 572 2.50 -13.36 5.79
CA ARG A 572 2.93 -12.93 7.13
C ARG A 572 4.03 -13.81 7.68
N ARG A 573 5.04 -13.18 8.29
CA ARG A 573 6.09 -13.91 9.03
C ARG A 573 5.49 -14.54 10.28
N THR A 574 6.01 -15.71 10.66
CA THR A 574 5.60 -16.42 11.88
C THR A 574 5.67 -15.53 13.14
N GLY A 575 6.70 -14.68 13.23
CA GLY A 575 6.85 -13.73 14.35
C GLY A 575 5.80 -12.61 14.39
N ASP A 576 5.18 -12.24 13.26
CA ASP A 576 4.06 -11.28 13.28
C ASP A 576 2.81 -11.92 13.88
N ILE A 577 2.57 -13.19 13.55
CA ILE A 577 1.44 -13.97 14.06
C ILE A 577 1.57 -14.20 15.57
N GLN A 578 2.76 -14.61 16.04
CA GLN A 578 3.03 -14.80 17.47
C GLN A 578 2.77 -13.52 18.27
N ARG A 579 3.28 -12.37 17.81
CA ARG A 579 3.07 -11.08 18.49
C ARG A 579 1.59 -10.69 18.58
N ARG A 580 0.77 -11.03 17.58
CA ARG A 580 -0.68 -10.81 17.65
C ARG A 580 -1.34 -11.73 18.68
N LEU A 581 -0.95 -13.00 18.76
CA LEU A 581 -1.43 -13.89 19.83
C LEU A 581 -1.07 -13.37 21.22
N ASP A 582 0.16 -12.90 21.42
CA ASP A 582 0.60 -12.31 22.69
C ASP A 582 -0.13 -10.99 22.99
N GLY A 583 -0.35 -10.15 21.98
CA GLY A 583 -1.14 -8.93 22.12
C GLY A 583 -2.58 -9.21 22.57
N ALA A 584 -3.19 -10.30 22.11
CA ALA A 584 -4.54 -10.70 22.55
C ALA A 584 -4.57 -11.11 24.02
N ARG A 585 -3.53 -11.81 24.48
CA ARG A 585 -3.36 -12.15 25.90
C ARG A 585 -3.19 -10.90 26.77
N GLN A 586 -2.38 -9.95 26.34
CA GLN A 586 -2.17 -8.67 27.05
C GLN A 586 -3.44 -7.81 27.10
N VAL A 587 -4.20 -7.70 26.00
CA VAL A 587 -5.48 -6.94 25.98
C VAL A 587 -6.50 -7.55 26.94
N ARG A 588 -6.54 -8.88 27.01
CA ARG A 588 -7.39 -9.62 27.96
C ARG A 588 -6.93 -9.42 29.40
N GLU A 589 -5.62 -9.53 29.69
CA GLU A 589 -5.06 -9.26 31.02
C GLU A 589 -5.44 -7.86 31.51
N PHE A 590 -5.32 -6.86 30.64
CA PHE A 590 -5.80 -5.50 30.91
C PHE A 590 -7.30 -5.49 31.25
N ALA A 591 -8.14 -6.11 30.42
CA ALA A 591 -9.60 -6.08 30.62
C ALA A 591 -10.05 -6.72 31.95
N VAL A 592 -9.38 -7.79 32.42
CA VAL A 592 -9.73 -8.47 33.67
C VAL A 592 -9.07 -7.84 34.88
N GLN A 593 -7.74 -7.70 34.87
CA GLN A 593 -6.96 -7.28 36.04
C GLN A 593 -7.08 -5.77 36.27
N GLN A 594 -6.86 -4.96 35.23
CA GLN A 594 -6.90 -3.51 35.34
C GLN A 594 -8.35 -2.98 35.35
N GLY A 595 -9.26 -3.63 34.61
CA GLY A 595 -10.68 -3.26 34.58
C GLY A 595 -11.34 -3.28 35.96
N VAL A 596 -11.10 -4.32 36.76
CA VAL A 596 -11.62 -4.39 38.13
C VAL A 596 -10.90 -3.42 39.07
N GLY A 597 -9.60 -3.21 38.89
CA GLY A 597 -8.87 -2.18 39.63
C GLY A 597 -9.43 -0.78 39.39
N ALA A 598 -9.83 -0.48 38.15
CA ALA A 598 -10.47 0.76 37.76
C ALA A 598 -11.85 0.93 38.43
N LEU A 599 -12.66 -0.13 38.45
CA LEU A 599 -13.95 -0.15 39.12
C LEU A 599 -13.79 0.12 40.63
N LEU A 600 -12.84 -0.53 41.29
CA LEU A 600 -12.55 -0.33 42.71
C LEU A 600 -12.13 1.11 42.98
N ALA A 601 -11.20 1.65 42.18
CA ALA A 601 -10.77 3.04 42.30
C ALA A 601 -11.97 4.01 42.13
N ALA A 602 -12.86 3.75 41.17
CA ALA A 602 -14.04 4.58 40.94
C ALA A 602 -15.02 4.53 42.12
N VAL A 603 -15.36 3.34 42.63
CA VAL A 603 -16.25 3.18 43.80
C VAL A 603 -15.67 3.87 45.03
N PHE A 604 -14.38 3.66 45.28
CA PHE A 604 -13.68 4.31 46.40
C PHE A 604 -13.68 5.84 46.27
N LEU A 605 -13.34 6.38 45.08
CA LEU A 605 -13.31 7.82 44.84
C LEU A 605 -14.69 8.46 45.02
N VAL A 606 -15.75 7.82 44.52
CA VAL A 606 -17.13 8.30 44.72
C VAL A 606 -17.48 8.32 46.21
N GLY A 607 -17.18 7.24 46.95
CA GLY A 607 -17.41 7.18 48.39
C GLY A 607 -16.59 8.23 49.16
N ALA A 608 -15.33 8.44 48.80
CA ALA A 608 -14.46 9.45 49.39
C ALA A 608 -15.01 10.86 49.17
N VAL A 609 -15.44 11.20 47.95
CA VAL A 609 -16.03 12.51 47.62
C VAL A 609 -17.33 12.75 48.39
N ILE A 610 -18.20 11.74 48.50
CA ILE A 610 -19.43 11.83 49.30
C ILE A 610 -19.09 12.12 50.76
N LEU A 611 -18.16 11.38 51.34
CA LEU A 611 -17.77 11.56 52.73
C LEU A 611 -17.11 12.93 52.96
N MET A 612 -16.24 13.37 52.05
CA MET A 612 -15.65 14.72 52.08
C MET A 612 -16.71 15.82 52.05
N ALA A 613 -17.75 15.67 51.22
CA ALA A 613 -18.86 16.62 51.15
C ALA A 613 -19.67 16.67 52.47
N MET A 614 -19.80 15.55 53.18
CA MET A 614 -20.43 15.49 54.50
C MET A 614 -19.62 16.21 55.58
N TYR A 615 -18.28 16.19 55.51
CA TYR A 615 -17.40 16.89 56.47
C TYR A 615 -17.38 18.40 56.26
N SER A 616 -17.04 18.86 55.05
CA SER A 616 -16.95 20.29 54.72
C SER A 616 -17.05 20.50 53.21
N PRO A 617 -18.14 21.14 52.71
CA PRO A 617 -18.29 21.46 51.30
C PRO A 617 -17.15 22.32 50.74
N LEU A 618 -16.55 23.19 51.55
CA LEU A 618 -15.46 24.07 51.11
C LEU A 618 -14.19 23.26 50.81
N LEU A 619 -13.86 22.29 51.66
CA LEU A 619 -12.70 21.42 51.43
C LEU A 619 -12.94 20.47 50.26
N MET A 620 -14.16 19.95 50.11
CA MET A 620 -14.53 19.16 48.93
C MET A 620 -14.39 19.98 47.63
N LEU A 621 -14.78 21.27 47.62
CA LEU A 621 -14.57 22.13 46.45
C LEU A 621 -13.08 22.36 46.17
N ALA A 622 -12.26 22.52 47.20
CA ALA A 622 -10.81 22.61 47.03
C ALA A 622 -10.23 21.34 46.39
N PHE A 623 -10.76 20.16 46.72
CA PHE A 623 -10.41 18.88 46.07
C PHE A 623 -10.88 18.78 44.64
N LEU A 624 -12.14 19.13 44.39
CA LEU A 624 -12.66 19.13 43.02
C LEU A 624 -11.94 20.17 42.15
N ALA A 625 -11.42 21.25 42.71
CA ALA A 625 -10.63 22.25 41.97
C ALA A 625 -9.31 21.69 41.43
N THR A 626 -8.69 20.69 42.07
CA THR A 626 -7.47 20.05 41.56
C THR A 626 -7.77 18.94 40.54
N THR A 627 -9.01 18.44 40.49
CA THR A 627 -9.44 17.37 39.58
C THR A 627 -9.31 17.75 38.08
N PRO A 628 -9.76 18.94 37.60
CA PRO A 628 -9.56 19.37 36.22
C PRO A 628 -8.10 19.41 35.78
N LEU A 629 -7.17 19.71 36.70
CA LEU A 629 -5.74 19.70 36.40
C LEU A 629 -5.26 18.28 36.10
N TYR A 630 -5.68 17.29 36.89
CA TYR A 630 -5.40 15.87 36.62
C TYR A 630 -6.04 15.39 35.31
N VAL A 631 -7.28 15.78 35.01
CA VAL A 631 -7.97 15.41 33.75
C VAL A 631 -7.31 16.07 32.54
N GLY A 632 -6.96 17.35 32.63
CA GLY A 632 -6.27 18.07 31.56
C GLY A 632 -4.91 17.46 31.24
N LEU A 633 -4.18 17.07 32.28
CA LEU A 633 -2.97 16.27 32.15
C LEU A 633 -3.29 14.94 31.46
N MET A 634 -4.27 14.17 31.92
CA MET A 634 -4.65 12.88 31.34
C MET A 634 -4.95 12.94 29.83
N ILE A 635 -5.63 14.01 29.38
CA ILE A 635 -5.89 14.27 27.95
C ILE A 635 -4.60 14.60 27.20
N PHE A 636 -3.73 15.42 27.79
CA PHE A 636 -2.43 15.76 27.20
C PHE A 636 -1.52 14.51 27.07
N SER A 637 -1.55 13.59 28.04
CA SER A 637 -0.84 12.31 27.99
C SER A 637 -1.18 11.53 26.72
N VAL A 638 -2.46 11.44 26.33
CA VAL A 638 -2.86 10.73 25.08
C VAL A 638 -2.17 11.30 23.83
N LYS A 639 -1.97 12.62 23.78
CA LYS A 639 -1.34 13.27 22.62
C LYS A 639 0.16 13.00 22.55
N VAL A 640 0.81 12.76 23.69
CA VAL A 640 2.26 12.59 23.80
C VAL A 640 2.66 11.11 23.88
N LEU A 641 2.06 10.32 24.78
CA LEU A 641 2.44 8.93 25.05
C LEU A 641 2.02 7.97 23.94
N ARG A 642 0.84 8.15 23.33
CA ARG A 642 0.36 7.25 22.26
C ARG A 642 1.34 7.13 21.08
N PRO A 643 1.85 8.21 20.46
CA PRO A 643 2.82 8.08 19.37
C PRO A 643 4.16 7.51 19.83
N LEU A 644 4.58 7.75 21.09
CA LEU A 644 5.78 7.14 21.67
C LEU A 644 5.64 5.62 21.77
N TYR A 645 4.53 5.14 22.36
CA TYR A 645 4.26 3.70 22.46
C TYR A 645 4.14 3.03 21.10
N GLN A 646 3.52 3.70 20.11
CA GLN A 646 3.48 3.19 18.74
C GLN A 646 4.89 3.04 18.14
N GLY A 647 5.77 4.03 18.33
CA GLY A 647 7.14 3.98 17.82
C GLY A 647 8.02 2.93 18.52
N VAL A 648 7.78 2.69 19.82
CA VAL A 648 8.42 1.61 20.59
C VAL A 648 7.99 0.26 20.03
N GLU A 649 6.69 0.01 19.94
CA GLU A 649 6.12 -1.26 19.47
C GLU A 649 6.56 -1.60 18.03
N GLU A 650 6.62 -0.60 17.15
CA GLU A 650 7.12 -0.79 15.78
C GLU A 650 8.59 -1.24 15.76
N SER A 651 9.43 -0.59 16.57
CA SER A 651 10.87 -0.85 16.60
C SER A 651 11.18 -2.20 17.25
N GLN A 652 10.51 -2.49 18.36
CA GLN A 652 10.58 -3.80 19.02
C GLN A 652 10.10 -4.91 18.08
N GLY A 653 9.08 -4.63 17.27
CA GLY A 653 8.58 -5.52 16.24
C GLY A 653 9.60 -5.86 15.16
N LYS A 654 10.33 -4.87 14.66
CA LYS A 654 11.41 -5.05 13.67
C LYS A 654 12.54 -5.90 14.26
N TYR A 655 13.02 -5.51 15.44
CA TYR A 655 14.07 -6.22 16.16
C TYR A 655 13.73 -7.70 16.43
N SER A 656 12.55 -7.99 16.97
CA SER A 656 12.13 -9.37 17.23
C SER A 656 11.98 -10.21 15.96
N SER A 657 11.53 -9.59 14.85
CA SER A 657 11.40 -10.29 13.56
C SER A 657 12.77 -10.64 12.98
N HIS A 658 13.71 -9.69 12.98
CA HIS A 658 15.09 -9.93 12.53
C HIS A 658 15.81 -10.97 13.40
N GLN A 659 15.56 -10.97 14.71
CA GLN A 659 16.10 -12.00 15.61
C GLN A 659 15.64 -13.40 15.21
N ILE A 660 14.35 -13.59 14.90
CA ILE A 660 13.81 -14.88 14.47
C ILE A 660 14.40 -15.31 13.12
N ASP A 661 14.47 -14.39 12.16
CA ASP A 661 15.00 -14.68 10.82
C ASP A 661 16.49 -15.04 10.87
N ALA A 662 17.26 -14.37 11.75
CA ALA A 662 18.66 -14.69 11.96
C ALA A 662 18.88 -16.07 12.60
N ILE A 663 18.06 -16.45 13.58
CA ILE A 663 18.13 -17.79 14.18
C ILE A 663 17.81 -18.86 13.13
N LYS A 664 16.82 -18.61 12.26
CA LYS A 664 16.51 -19.50 11.13
C LYS A 664 17.65 -19.57 10.11
N GLY A 665 18.32 -18.45 9.85
CA GLY A 665 19.43 -18.34 8.90
C GLY A 665 20.82 -18.55 9.50
N ILE A 666 20.92 -19.14 10.70
CA ILE A 666 22.19 -19.18 11.45
C ILE A 666 23.29 -19.95 10.70
N GLU A 667 22.93 -20.96 9.92
CA GLU A 667 23.86 -21.72 9.09
C GLU A 667 24.58 -20.83 8.07
N ALA A 668 23.87 -19.91 7.41
CA ALA A 668 24.45 -18.98 6.45
C ALA A 668 25.40 -17.98 7.13
N VAL A 669 25.02 -17.48 8.31
CA VAL A 669 25.88 -16.57 9.10
C VAL A 669 27.18 -17.28 9.51
N LYS A 670 27.08 -18.55 9.92
CA LYS A 670 28.24 -19.40 10.26
C LYS A 670 29.10 -19.72 9.05
N ALA A 671 28.48 -20.09 7.93
CA ALA A 671 29.18 -20.37 6.68
C ALA A 671 29.95 -19.15 6.15
N ALA A 672 29.41 -17.94 6.36
CA ALA A 672 30.04 -16.69 5.96
C ALA A 672 31.03 -16.11 7.00
N SER A 673 31.22 -16.74 8.17
CA SER A 673 32.01 -16.19 9.29
C SER A 673 31.63 -14.74 9.66
N ALA A 674 30.34 -14.41 9.54
CA ALA A 674 29.82 -13.05 9.66
C ALA A 674 29.27 -12.74 11.06
N GLU A 675 29.62 -13.51 12.09
CA GLU A 675 29.00 -13.41 13.41
C GLU A 675 29.22 -12.05 14.08
N SER A 676 30.41 -11.45 13.93
CA SER A 676 30.68 -10.12 14.51
C SER A 676 29.83 -9.05 13.83
N ALA A 677 29.80 -9.02 12.50
CA ALA A 677 29.00 -8.06 11.74
C ALA A 677 27.49 -8.21 12.04
N PHE A 678 27.04 -9.46 12.17
CA PHE A 678 25.67 -9.77 12.54
C PHE A 678 25.35 -9.32 13.98
N ARG A 679 26.24 -9.62 14.94
CA ARG A 679 26.12 -9.16 16.34
C ARG A 679 26.05 -7.65 16.42
N ASP A 680 26.91 -6.93 15.71
CA ASP A 680 26.97 -5.47 15.75
C ASP A 680 25.69 -4.86 15.15
N THR A 681 25.14 -5.47 14.08
CA THR A 681 23.84 -5.08 13.52
C THR A 681 22.71 -5.28 14.53
N MET A 682 22.63 -6.46 15.15
CA MET A 682 21.63 -6.76 16.18
C MET A 682 21.75 -5.83 17.40
N LEU A 683 22.97 -5.53 17.82
CA LEU A 683 23.24 -4.62 18.93
C LEU A 683 22.79 -3.21 18.59
N ASN A 684 23.07 -2.71 17.39
CA ASN A 684 22.60 -1.39 16.94
C ASN A 684 21.07 -1.30 16.89
N GLU A 685 20.38 -2.33 16.40
CA GLU A 685 18.92 -2.39 16.43
C GLU A 685 18.39 -2.41 17.87
N PHE A 686 18.97 -3.23 18.74
CA PHE A 686 18.60 -3.29 20.15
C PHE A 686 18.81 -1.94 20.86
N LEU A 687 19.92 -1.26 20.59
CA LEU A 687 20.20 0.08 21.13
C LEU A 687 19.14 1.08 20.65
N SER A 688 18.72 1.01 19.39
CA SER A 688 17.65 1.89 18.87
C SER A 688 16.31 1.68 19.58
N VAL A 689 15.96 0.42 19.89
CA VAL A 689 14.75 0.07 20.65
C VAL A 689 14.89 0.56 22.09
N SER A 690 16.03 0.29 22.72
CA SER A 690 16.33 0.69 24.09
C SER A 690 16.30 2.21 24.28
N GLN A 691 16.82 2.98 23.31
CA GLN A 691 16.74 4.45 23.35
C GLN A 691 15.29 4.96 23.24
N LYS A 692 14.45 4.34 22.41
CA LYS A 692 13.03 4.70 22.31
C LYS A 692 12.27 4.34 23.58
N LEU A 693 12.53 3.15 24.13
CA LEU A 693 12.00 2.72 25.43
C LEU A 693 12.43 3.66 26.56
N PHE A 694 13.71 4.04 26.59
CA PHE A 694 14.23 4.99 27.57
C PHE A 694 13.56 6.35 27.45
N LYS A 695 13.41 6.91 26.24
CA LYS A 695 12.70 8.17 26.01
C LYS A 695 11.24 8.09 26.48
N ALA A 696 10.53 7.00 26.16
CA ALA A 696 9.16 6.79 26.61
C ALA A 696 9.09 6.70 28.14
N SER A 697 9.95 5.90 28.75
CA SER A 697 10.02 5.72 30.21
C SER A 697 10.39 7.00 30.93
N PHE A 698 11.33 7.79 30.41
CA PHE A 698 11.71 9.08 30.96
C PHE A 698 10.55 10.09 30.92
N ILE A 699 9.77 10.09 29.84
CA ILE A 699 8.57 10.94 29.72
C ILE A 699 7.50 10.50 30.73
N VAL A 700 7.26 9.19 30.88
CA VAL A 700 6.34 8.65 31.89
C VAL A 700 6.80 8.97 33.32
N MET A 701 8.11 8.86 33.60
CA MET A 701 8.67 9.19 34.91
C MET A 701 8.57 10.69 35.21
N SER A 702 8.84 11.53 34.21
CA SER A 702 8.67 12.99 34.32
C SER A 702 7.20 13.35 34.56
N TRP A 703 6.29 12.63 33.89
CA TRP A 703 4.85 12.76 34.06
C TRP A 703 4.40 12.43 35.48
N ASP A 704 4.83 11.27 35.99
CA ASP A 704 4.55 10.84 37.36
C ASP A 704 5.11 11.84 38.39
N SER A 705 6.31 12.38 38.15
CA SER A 705 6.92 13.41 39.00
C SER A 705 6.10 14.70 39.07
N VAL A 706 5.52 15.14 37.94
CA VAL A 706 4.62 16.30 37.89
C VAL A 706 3.33 16.01 38.66
N LEU A 707 2.74 14.82 38.49
CA LEU A 707 1.55 14.39 39.22
C LEU A 707 1.78 14.31 40.72
N GLN A 708 2.92 13.77 41.16
CA GLN A 708 3.36 13.74 42.55
C GLN A 708 3.54 15.14 43.14
N SER A 709 4.16 16.05 42.39
CA SER A 709 4.33 17.44 42.80
C SER A 709 3.00 18.17 42.97
N ILE A 710 2.04 17.94 42.07
CA ILE A 710 0.67 18.47 42.18
C ILE A 710 -0.03 17.88 43.41
N GLY A 711 0.14 16.58 43.67
CA GLY A 711 -0.41 15.92 44.86
C GLY A 711 0.13 16.52 46.16
N LEU A 712 1.44 16.74 46.24
CA LEU A 712 2.09 17.38 47.39
C LEU A 712 1.62 18.82 47.58
N LEU A 713 1.54 19.60 46.49
CA LEU A 713 1.03 20.98 46.54
C LEU A 713 -0.44 21.01 46.95
N SER A 714 -1.25 20.10 46.42
CA SER A 714 -2.65 19.95 46.80
C SER A 714 -2.76 19.64 48.30
N THR A 715 -1.96 18.69 48.80
CA THR A 715 -1.91 18.32 50.23
C THR A 715 -1.51 19.51 51.10
N ALA A 716 -0.55 20.33 50.66
CA ALA A 716 -0.15 21.54 51.38
C ALA A 716 -1.27 22.59 51.41
N ILE A 717 -1.98 22.81 50.29
CA ILE A 717 -3.14 23.71 50.23
C ILE A 717 -4.26 23.21 51.15
N PHE A 718 -4.51 21.90 51.18
CA PHE A 718 -5.49 21.32 52.11
C PHE A 718 -5.11 21.48 53.56
N LEU A 719 -3.84 21.27 53.89
CA LEU A 719 -3.34 21.48 55.23
C LEU A 719 -3.59 22.93 55.65
N TRP A 720 -3.30 23.90 54.77
CA TRP A 720 -3.50 25.32 55.04
C TRP A 720 -4.97 25.71 55.21
N VAL A 721 -5.84 25.34 54.26
CA VAL A 721 -7.28 25.66 54.31
C VAL A 721 -7.97 24.93 55.47
N GLY A 722 -7.64 23.65 55.67
CA GLY A 722 -8.19 22.84 56.75
C GLY A 722 -7.77 23.32 58.13
N ALA A 723 -6.48 23.63 58.33
CA ALA A 723 -6.01 24.20 59.59
C ALA A 723 -6.70 25.54 59.88
N THR A 724 -6.92 26.37 58.86
CA THR A 724 -7.61 27.64 58.99
C THR A 724 -9.07 27.42 59.41
N GLN A 725 -9.79 26.43 58.86
CA GLN A 725 -11.15 26.08 59.31
C GLN A 725 -11.19 25.59 60.77
N VAL A 726 -10.18 24.83 61.20
CA VAL A 726 -10.07 24.39 62.60
C VAL A 726 -9.84 25.59 63.52
N ILE A 727 -8.96 26.53 63.14
CA ILE A 727 -8.69 27.76 63.90
C ILE A 727 -9.97 28.61 64.03
N HIS A 728 -10.80 28.67 62.98
CA HIS A 728 -12.08 29.40 63.01
C HIS A 728 -13.21 28.61 63.68
N GLY A 729 -12.95 27.42 64.22
CA GLY A 729 -13.95 26.58 64.90
C GLY A 729 -15.00 25.94 63.99
N GLN A 730 -14.78 25.92 62.68
CA GLN A 730 -15.71 25.31 61.70
C GLN A 730 -15.54 23.80 61.57
N LEU A 731 -14.37 23.27 61.93
CA LEU A 731 -14.02 21.85 61.83
C LEU A 731 -13.29 21.41 63.11
N SER A 732 -13.57 20.21 63.62
CA SER A 732 -12.82 19.66 64.76
C SER A 732 -11.40 19.23 64.37
N VAL A 733 -10.51 19.09 65.35
CA VAL A 733 -9.14 18.60 65.12
C VAL A 733 -9.18 17.18 64.54
N GLY A 734 -10.02 16.29 65.07
CA GLY A 734 -10.21 14.95 64.53
C GLY A 734 -10.84 14.96 63.13
N GLY A 735 -11.77 15.87 62.86
CA GLY A 735 -12.36 16.06 61.53
C GLY A 735 -11.31 16.46 60.49
N PHE A 736 -10.35 17.32 60.85
CA PHE A 736 -9.22 17.67 60.00
C PHE A 736 -8.29 16.47 59.73
N VAL A 737 -7.98 15.66 60.75
CA VAL A 737 -7.15 14.45 60.60
C VAL A 737 -7.85 13.41 59.70
N ALA A 738 -9.16 13.21 59.88
CA ALA A 738 -9.95 12.35 59.01
C ALA A 738 -9.96 12.86 57.56
N PHE A 739 -10.18 14.16 57.38
CA PHE A 739 -10.18 14.77 56.05
C PHE A 739 -8.82 14.64 55.35
N SER A 740 -7.73 14.86 56.08
CA SER A 740 -6.36 14.68 55.56
C SER A 740 -6.12 13.24 55.10
N SER A 741 -6.58 12.26 55.90
CA SER A 741 -6.51 10.84 55.56
C SER A 741 -7.34 10.50 54.32
N LEU A 742 -8.58 11.01 54.23
CA LEU A 742 -9.44 10.85 53.06
C LEU A 742 -8.80 11.44 51.80
N THR A 743 -8.15 12.59 51.93
CA THR A 743 -7.46 13.25 50.81
C THR A 743 -6.29 12.42 50.30
N ALA A 744 -5.46 11.89 51.21
CA ALA A 744 -4.34 11.02 50.85
C ALA A 744 -4.82 9.74 50.13
N MET A 745 -5.88 9.11 50.64
CA MET A 745 -6.45 7.92 50.01
C MET A 745 -7.12 8.23 48.66
N ALA A 746 -7.84 9.35 48.55
CA ALA A 746 -8.43 9.79 47.29
C ALA A 746 -7.35 10.08 46.25
N TYR A 747 -6.24 10.70 46.65
CA TYR A 747 -5.09 10.91 45.78
C TYR A 747 -4.48 9.59 45.28
N ALA A 748 -4.32 8.59 46.15
CA ALA A 748 -3.90 7.25 45.73
C ALA A 748 -4.89 6.61 44.72
N GLY A 749 -6.20 6.83 44.91
CA GLY A 749 -7.23 6.42 43.95
C GLY A 749 -7.08 7.10 42.58
N ILE A 750 -6.77 8.40 42.55
CA ILE A 750 -6.49 9.16 41.32
C ILE A 750 -5.26 8.60 40.61
N LEU A 751 -4.15 8.37 41.33
CA LEU A 751 -2.94 7.78 40.73
C LEU A 751 -3.20 6.40 40.13
N ARG A 752 -3.99 5.56 40.82
CA ARG A 752 -4.40 4.26 40.28
C ARG A 752 -5.22 4.40 39.00
N ALA A 753 -6.17 5.34 38.95
CA ALA A 753 -6.96 5.61 37.76
C ALA A 753 -6.08 6.09 36.58
N LEU A 754 -5.05 6.90 36.86
CA LEU A 754 -4.07 7.35 35.85
C LEU A 754 -3.20 6.19 35.34
N GLY A 755 -2.75 5.28 36.20
CA GLY A 755 -2.04 4.08 35.76
C GLY A 755 -2.90 3.17 34.87
N VAL A 756 -4.19 3.02 35.19
CA VAL A 756 -5.16 2.34 34.31
C VAL A 756 -5.29 3.08 32.98
N TRP A 757 -5.32 4.41 33.00
CA TRP A 757 -5.40 5.20 31.77
C TRP A 757 -4.20 4.99 30.85
N ASP A 758 -2.99 4.98 31.38
CA ASP A 758 -1.77 4.76 30.59
C ASP A 758 -1.71 3.34 30.02
N THR A 759 -2.09 2.34 30.82
CA THR A 759 -2.17 0.95 30.34
C THR A 759 -3.29 0.75 29.31
N LEU A 760 -4.41 1.46 29.42
CA LEU A 760 -5.47 1.49 28.41
C LEU A 760 -4.95 2.04 27.08
N GLN A 761 -4.07 3.06 27.09
CA GLN A 761 -3.45 3.58 25.87
C GLN A 761 -2.59 2.53 25.18
N HIS A 762 -1.76 1.80 25.93
CA HIS A 762 -0.95 0.70 25.41
C HIS A 762 -1.84 -0.43 24.85
N ALA A 763 -2.85 -0.87 25.62
CA ALA A 763 -3.81 -1.89 25.20
C ALA A 763 -4.58 -1.48 23.93
N SER A 764 -4.90 -0.19 23.76
CA SER A 764 -5.54 0.34 22.54
C SER A 764 -4.67 0.14 21.30
N VAL A 765 -3.35 0.32 21.41
CA VAL A 765 -2.41 0.08 20.28
C VAL A 765 -2.43 -1.40 19.89
N LEU A 766 -2.39 -2.31 20.86
CA LEU A 766 -2.47 -3.75 20.61
C LEU A 766 -3.82 -4.17 20.01
N LEU A 767 -4.93 -3.62 20.52
CA LEU A 767 -6.28 -3.89 20.04
C LEU A 767 -6.45 -3.53 18.56
N ASN A 768 -5.89 -2.41 18.11
CA ASN A 768 -5.93 -2.01 16.70
C ASN A 768 -5.30 -3.07 15.78
N ARG A 769 -4.20 -3.70 16.22
CA ARG A 769 -3.50 -4.74 15.45
C ARG A 769 -4.19 -6.10 15.50
N LEU A 770 -4.90 -6.41 16.58
CA LEU A 770 -5.71 -7.62 16.69
C LEU A 770 -6.93 -7.60 15.78
N ASN A 771 -7.54 -6.44 15.61
CA ASN A 771 -8.76 -6.28 14.82
C ASN A 771 -8.59 -6.82 13.38
N ASP A 772 -7.41 -6.69 12.79
CA ASP A 772 -7.06 -7.27 11.49
C ASP A 772 -7.27 -8.80 11.40
N ILE A 773 -7.03 -9.55 12.48
CA ILE A 773 -7.23 -11.01 12.50
C ILE A 773 -8.72 -11.33 12.57
N PHE A 774 -9.45 -10.59 13.40
CA PHE A 774 -10.87 -10.84 13.64
C PHE A 774 -11.72 -10.51 12.42
N GLU A 775 -11.33 -9.48 11.66
CA GLU A 775 -12.03 -9.05 10.45
C GLU A 775 -11.77 -9.94 9.21
N GLN A 776 -10.77 -10.83 9.25
CA GLN A 776 -10.54 -11.76 8.14
C GLN A 776 -11.67 -12.79 8.05
N GLU A 777 -12.20 -12.98 6.85
CA GLU A 777 -13.19 -14.01 6.55
C GLU A 777 -12.53 -15.41 6.62
N PRO A 778 -13.17 -16.40 7.26
CA PRO A 778 -12.71 -17.79 7.22
C PRO A 778 -12.64 -18.33 5.78
N GLU A 779 -11.75 -19.28 5.52
CA GLU A 779 -11.55 -19.93 4.22
C GLU A 779 -12.85 -20.56 3.66
N GLN A 780 -13.65 -21.16 4.54
CA GLN A 780 -14.93 -21.77 4.19
C GLN A 780 -16.09 -20.75 4.11
N GLY A 781 -15.81 -19.46 4.32
CA GLY A 781 -16.84 -18.43 4.49
C GLY A 781 -17.67 -18.60 5.77
N HIS A 782 -18.59 -17.66 5.99
CA HIS A 782 -19.54 -17.72 7.11
C HIS A 782 -20.73 -18.64 6.82
N ASP A 783 -21.08 -18.83 5.54
CA ASP A 783 -22.18 -19.67 5.10
C ASP A 783 -21.71 -21.10 4.79
N ARG A 784 -21.91 -22.00 5.75
CA ARG A 784 -21.58 -23.43 5.64
C ARG A 784 -22.74 -24.27 5.12
N SER A 785 -23.89 -23.67 4.80
CA SER A 785 -25.11 -24.40 4.42
C SER A 785 -24.95 -25.28 3.17
N ARG A 786 -23.95 -24.96 2.32
CA ARG A 786 -23.65 -25.70 1.09
C ARG A 786 -22.64 -26.83 1.25
N LEU A 787 -22.06 -27.02 2.44
CA LEU A 787 -21.08 -28.07 2.71
C LEU A 787 -21.80 -29.35 3.15
N GLY A 788 -21.78 -30.37 2.30
CA GLY A 788 -22.28 -31.71 2.63
C GLY A 788 -21.15 -32.66 3.05
N PRO A 789 -21.41 -33.61 3.97
CA PRO A 789 -20.44 -34.65 4.29
C PRO A 789 -20.26 -35.58 3.08
N VAL A 790 -19.02 -35.68 2.59
CA VAL A 790 -18.66 -36.62 1.51
C VAL A 790 -18.11 -37.87 2.17
N HIS A 791 -18.87 -38.98 2.12
CA HIS A 791 -18.51 -40.24 2.78
C HIS A 791 -17.46 -41.07 2.03
N SER A 792 -17.31 -40.87 0.72
CA SER A 792 -16.24 -41.45 -0.09
C SER A 792 -15.78 -40.45 -1.16
N LEU A 793 -14.47 -40.40 -1.41
CA LEU A 793 -13.87 -39.61 -2.50
C LEU A 793 -13.77 -40.43 -3.81
N GLU A 794 -14.48 -41.56 -3.90
CA GLU A 794 -14.50 -42.38 -5.11
C GLU A 794 -15.43 -41.74 -6.15
N GLY A 795 -14.86 -41.35 -7.29
CA GLY A 795 -15.60 -40.70 -8.37
C GLY A 795 -14.69 -40.19 -9.48
N ARG A 796 -15.31 -39.66 -10.54
CA ARG A 796 -14.61 -39.05 -11.67
C ARG A 796 -14.32 -37.58 -11.36
N ILE A 797 -13.04 -37.22 -11.29
CA ILE A 797 -12.63 -35.80 -11.19
C ILE A 797 -12.65 -35.20 -12.60
N GLU A 798 -13.50 -34.21 -12.82
CA GLU A 798 -13.56 -33.46 -14.08
C GLU A 798 -13.39 -31.97 -13.81
N LEU A 799 -12.35 -31.37 -14.39
CA LEU A 799 -12.10 -29.93 -14.33
C LEU A 799 -12.74 -29.29 -15.56
N ARG A 800 -13.83 -28.53 -15.37
CA ARG A 800 -14.52 -27.82 -16.46
C ARG A 800 -14.27 -26.33 -16.36
N ALA A 801 -13.60 -25.76 -17.38
CA ALA A 801 -13.33 -24.31 -17.50
C ALA A 801 -12.71 -23.68 -16.24
N VAL A 802 -11.79 -24.40 -15.59
CA VAL A 802 -11.15 -23.94 -14.36
C VAL A 802 -9.96 -23.06 -14.71
N ALA A 803 -10.18 -21.74 -14.67
CA ALA A 803 -9.11 -20.76 -14.74
C ALA A 803 -8.66 -20.37 -13.33
N ALA A 804 -7.45 -20.77 -12.94
CA ALA A 804 -6.85 -20.39 -11.67
C ALA A 804 -5.80 -19.30 -11.91
N ALA A 805 -5.71 -18.31 -11.02
CA ALA A 805 -4.63 -17.33 -11.03
C ALA A 805 -4.16 -17.02 -9.61
N VAL A 806 -2.84 -16.96 -9.41
CA VAL A 806 -2.25 -16.42 -8.18
C VAL A 806 -1.77 -15.01 -8.52
N GLY A 807 -2.49 -14.01 -8.00
CA GLY A 807 -2.31 -12.62 -8.41
C GLY A 807 -2.67 -12.42 -9.89
N LYS A 808 -1.74 -11.88 -10.69
CA LYS A 808 -1.93 -11.65 -12.15
C LYS A 808 -1.52 -12.83 -13.04
N ARG A 809 -0.94 -13.90 -12.50
CA ARG A 809 -0.50 -15.06 -13.30
C ARG A 809 -1.62 -16.09 -13.36
N ARG A 810 -2.15 -16.35 -14.57
CA ARG A 810 -2.95 -17.55 -14.84
C ARG A 810 -2.07 -18.79 -14.69
N LEU A 811 -2.48 -19.70 -13.82
CA LEU A 811 -1.87 -21.00 -13.58
C LEU A 811 -2.53 -22.10 -14.42
N LEU A 812 -3.82 -21.95 -14.75
CA LEU A 812 -4.59 -22.87 -15.58
C LEU A 812 -5.43 -22.07 -16.57
N ASN A 813 -5.54 -22.58 -17.80
CA ASN A 813 -6.34 -22.00 -18.88
C ASN A 813 -7.76 -22.55 -18.89
#